data_AF-A0A919Q3K4-F1
#
_entry.id   AF-A0A919Q3K4-F1
#
_cell.length_a   1.000
_cell.length_b   1.000
_cell.length_c   1.000
_cell.angle_alpha   90.00
_cell.angle_beta   90.00
_cell.angle_gamma   90.00
#
_symmetry.space_group_name_H-M   'P 1'
#
loop_
_entity.id
_entity.type
_entity.pdbx_description
1 polymer ?
#
loop_
_entity_poly.entity_id
_entity_poly.type
_entity_poly.pdbx_seq_one_letter_code
_entity_poly.pdbx_strand_id
1 'polypeptide(L)'
;MTVLSPLRSALVALVLALLATAGLVAAAPPSTAADAKDFDPGFLIADELFFDGTAMSAAQVDSFIAAKNPGCAPGRVCLENYRETITSKSANSRCSAVSAGSNRTAGQIIAAVAKACGISPEAILVILQKEQSLVTSTAPSSRAFQAAMGAGCPDTAPCDGNYAGFYEQVYYGAYLLKGYTIPGSTHYNRYAAGKTSAIQYNPKSSCGTKNVYVRNQATHALYVYTPYTPNAAALNNLYGTGDSCSAYGNRNFWRQFTDWFGATGSVGAQVIANYYAYHGGASGWLGAEVGDLKVFAGGKLLQRYEGGVVTWTQATGADSVTGEILEYWDSRGGASGVLGFPITGVFTTSVSGGGKRQDFEGGSIANSNEGGVKGVYGGFYEAMVHYGGIGGGYGWPLTERFRDRTTDLLAQDFQRARIYHSGSSFTAIPTDYVSIADGVGGISGGLGWPLSGLVTSGVDGGGTFQRFASGNIMTSADGTYVVYGGFYSAYQAKGGRQGPLSWPVSDRYFDSASGYWAQDFRGGTIVHTGSEAYVIDARLIDTVRELGGVGPRGIGWPTAAVKSSSADGGGIWQTFSKATITSTSAGAFGVQGGFRTAYAALGGPTGKAGWITSERYRDPVSGLLAQDFTWGTVFHTGSEWAFVPSALLPLLQDNGGVTGRFGMPTGDPQLTSANGRGWFQDFKGALLTAPYRRESIAISGGFRSAYAQLGGPRGAYGWPLTNRYRHEASGMQAVDLQGGTLLHSGSEWALVGDDIEPAWSARGAIRAVGWPTGLPVTTSYGQVQTFSRGLLSVEDEESVLVYGGLLTAYTSLGGVKGVLGQPLDDRFYDRVNSAWAQDFAGGRILHDGTRYTYVPPEFLDAIEELGGVDGALGWPAGAPSRYGSAVRQQFEGGSLYVAKATGGEVVFTPR
;
A
#
# COMPACT_ATOMS: atom_id res chain seq x y z
N MET A 1 -4.53 -8.36 10.60
CA MET A 1 -5.61 -9.03 11.35
C MET A 1 -5.43 -10.54 11.22
N THR A 2 -5.10 -11.17 12.34
CA THR A 2 -5.39 -12.57 12.77
C THR A 2 -5.18 -13.74 11.79
N VAL A 3 -4.12 -14.48 12.12
CA VAL A 3 -3.79 -15.86 11.77
C VAL A 3 -4.84 -16.83 12.32
N LEU A 4 -5.41 -17.71 11.47
CA LEU A 4 -6.22 -18.86 11.89
C LEU A 4 -6.09 -19.99 10.85
N SER A 5 -5.16 -20.92 11.09
CA SER A 5 -5.21 -22.26 10.47
C SER A 5 -4.14 -23.19 11.07
N PRO A 6 -4.52 -24.05 12.04
CA PRO A 6 -3.98 -25.41 12.04
C PRO A 6 -5.02 -26.49 12.44
N LEU A 7 -6.32 -26.25 12.28
CA LEU A 7 -7.36 -27.21 12.70
C LEU A 7 -7.86 -28.16 11.58
N ARG A 8 -7.46 -27.95 10.31
CA ARG A 8 -7.90 -28.80 9.19
C ARG A 8 -6.99 -30.01 8.91
N SER A 9 -5.74 -29.97 9.35
CA SER A 9 -4.78 -31.09 9.16
C SER A 9 -4.98 -32.23 10.15
N ALA A 10 -5.60 -31.97 11.32
CA ALA A 10 -5.82 -32.98 12.35
C ALA A 10 -7.02 -33.91 12.06
N LEU A 11 -8.06 -33.42 11.37
CA LEU A 11 -9.25 -34.21 11.03
C LEU A 11 -9.02 -35.16 9.84
N VAL A 12 -8.14 -34.81 8.90
CA VAL A 12 -7.78 -35.70 7.78
C VAL A 12 -6.89 -36.86 8.24
N ALA A 13 -6.00 -36.62 9.22
CA ALA A 13 -5.17 -37.67 9.81
C ALA A 13 -5.96 -38.67 10.68
N LEU A 14 -7.03 -38.21 11.35
CA LEU A 14 -7.85 -39.08 12.22
C LEU A 14 -8.78 -40.01 11.41
N VAL A 15 -9.29 -39.56 10.25
CA VAL A 15 -10.11 -40.40 9.36
C VAL A 15 -9.27 -41.43 8.59
N LEU A 16 -8.00 -41.11 8.27
CA LEU A 16 -7.05 -42.07 7.70
C LEU A 16 -6.53 -43.10 8.72
N ALA A 17 -6.49 -42.77 10.02
CA ALA A 17 -6.07 -43.70 11.08
C ALA A 17 -7.18 -44.66 11.53
N LEU A 18 -8.46 -44.26 11.46
CA LEU A 18 -9.61 -45.10 11.83
C LEU A 18 -10.08 -46.07 10.73
N LEU A 19 -9.57 -45.94 9.49
CA LEU A 19 -9.77 -46.93 8.42
C LEU A 19 -8.64 -47.99 8.36
N ALA A 20 -7.64 -47.92 9.25
CA ALA A 20 -6.50 -48.83 9.25
C ALA A 20 -6.65 -50.07 10.16
N THR A 21 -7.76 -50.25 10.88
CA THR A 21 -7.95 -51.38 11.81
C THR A 21 -9.15 -52.28 11.50
N ALA A 22 -9.84 -52.07 10.39
CA ALA A 22 -10.73 -53.08 9.81
C ALA A 22 -10.10 -53.60 8.52
N GLY A 23 -9.05 -54.42 8.67
CA GLY A 23 -8.60 -55.30 7.61
C GLY A 23 -9.72 -56.29 7.31
N LEU A 24 -10.68 -55.88 6.48
CA LEU A 24 -11.47 -56.81 5.69
C LEU A 24 -10.44 -57.60 4.89
N VAL A 25 -10.13 -58.80 5.38
CA VAL A 25 -9.56 -59.85 4.55
C VAL A 25 -10.58 -60.03 3.44
N ALA A 26 -10.36 -59.37 2.31
CA ALA A 26 -11.10 -59.66 1.10
C ALA A 26 -10.90 -61.15 0.86
N ALA A 27 -11.96 -61.93 1.09
CA ALA A 27 -11.95 -63.32 0.70
C ALA A 27 -11.59 -63.35 -0.79
N ALA A 28 -10.57 -64.14 -1.15
CA ALA A 28 -10.20 -64.33 -2.53
C ALA A 28 -11.47 -64.70 -3.32
N PRO A 29 -11.68 -64.13 -4.53
CA PRO A 29 -12.83 -64.49 -5.34
C PRO A 29 -12.88 -66.02 -5.50
N PRO A 30 -14.08 -66.63 -5.55
CA PRO A 30 -14.21 -68.08 -5.64
C PRO A 30 -13.45 -68.58 -6.88
N SER A 31 -12.48 -69.46 -6.66
CA SER A 31 -11.73 -70.06 -7.76
C SER A 31 -12.65 -70.95 -8.58
N THR A 32 -12.66 -70.74 -9.90
CA THR A 32 -13.47 -71.52 -10.84
C THR A 32 -12.59 -72.56 -11.51
N ALA A 33 -13.10 -73.77 -11.71
CA ALA A 33 -12.37 -74.79 -12.45
C ALA A 33 -12.16 -74.31 -13.89
N ALA A 34 -10.92 -74.43 -14.40
CA ALA A 34 -10.60 -74.04 -15.77
C ALA A 34 -11.41 -74.87 -16.80
N ASP A 35 -11.94 -74.20 -17.84
CA ASP A 35 -12.64 -74.84 -18.96
C ASP A 35 -11.77 -74.82 -20.22
N ALA A 36 -11.53 -75.97 -20.84
CA ALA A 36 -10.65 -76.11 -21.99
C ALA A 36 -11.00 -75.19 -23.17
N LYS A 37 -12.27 -74.76 -23.28
CA LYS A 37 -12.70 -73.80 -24.31
C LYS A 37 -12.07 -72.40 -24.16
N ASP A 38 -11.67 -72.04 -22.95
CA ASP A 38 -11.10 -70.73 -22.60
C ASP A 38 -9.57 -70.71 -22.77
N PHE A 39 -8.96 -71.83 -23.16
CA PHE A 39 -7.53 -71.89 -23.45
C PHE A 39 -7.21 -71.23 -24.81
N ASP A 40 -6.58 -70.06 -24.76
CA ASP A 40 -5.99 -69.41 -25.93
C ASP A 40 -4.47 -69.66 -25.97
N PRO A 41 -3.95 -70.42 -26.96
CA PRO A 41 -2.50 -70.61 -27.08
C PRO A 41 -1.75 -69.30 -27.35
N GLY A 42 -2.40 -68.26 -27.87
CA GLY A 42 -1.82 -66.95 -28.15
C GLY A 42 -1.80 -66.00 -26.96
N PHE A 43 -2.52 -66.32 -25.87
CA PHE A 43 -2.64 -65.48 -24.69
C PHE A 43 -2.82 -66.33 -23.43
N LEU A 44 -1.71 -66.73 -22.83
CA LEU A 44 -1.69 -67.62 -21.67
C LEU A 44 -1.98 -66.89 -20.35
N ILE A 45 -1.57 -65.62 -20.26
CA ILE A 45 -1.80 -64.74 -19.11
C ILE A 45 -1.50 -63.30 -19.49
N ALA A 46 -2.25 -62.34 -18.95
CA ALA A 46 -2.01 -60.91 -19.14
C ALA A 46 -0.64 -60.48 -18.58
N ASP A 47 0.01 -59.51 -19.23
CA ASP A 47 1.31 -58.99 -18.79
C ASP A 47 1.21 -58.38 -17.37
N GLU A 48 0.09 -57.72 -17.07
CA GLU A 48 -0.16 -57.12 -15.75
C GLU A 48 -0.26 -58.14 -14.62
N LEU A 49 -0.77 -59.36 -14.88
CA LEU A 49 -0.84 -60.42 -13.87
C LEU A 49 0.49 -61.16 -13.74
N PHE A 50 1.22 -61.37 -14.85
CA PHE A 50 2.46 -62.15 -14.84
C PHE A 50 3.67 -61.36 -14.32
N PHE A 51 3.72 -60.05 -14.59
CA PHE A 51 4.83 -59.18 -14.20
C PHE A 51 4.55 -58.32 -12.95
N ASP A 52 3.45 -58.57 -12.22
CA ASP A 52 3.20 -57.95 -10.92
C ASP A 52 4.01 -58.63 -9.81
N GLY A 53 5.26 -58.20 -9.63
CA GLY A 53 6.15 -58.67 -8.55
C GLY A 53 5.64 -58.42 -7.12
N THR A 54 4.48 -57.77 -6.96
CA THR A 54 3.85 -57.46 -5.68
C THR A 54 2.49 -58.14 -5.47
N ALA A 55 2.05 -59.01 -6.38
CA ALA A 55 0.71 -59.62 -6.35
C ALA A 55 0.39 -60.36 -5.03
N MET A 56 1.41 -60.90 -4.35
CA MET A 56 1.27 -61.47 -3.00
C MET A 56 2.41 -61.03 -2.07
N SER A 57 2.06 -60.70 -0.82
CA SER A 57 3.03 -60.55 0.26
C SER A 57 3.60 -61.91 0.70
N ALA A 58 4.76 -61.91 1.38
CA ALA A 58 5.39 -63.13 1.90
C ALA A 58 4.44 -63.98 2.77
N ALA A 59 3.62 -63.32 3.61
CA ALA A 59 2.64 -63.99 4.45
C ALA A 59 1.52 -64.65 3.63
N GLN A 60 1.01 -63.97 2.59
CA GLN A 60 -0.01 -64.54 1.70
C GLN A 60 0.54 -65.75 0.94
N VAL A 61 1.82 -65.72 0.51
CA VAL A 61 2.47 -66.87 -0.14
C VAL A 61 2.58 -68.06 0.82
N ASP A 62 3.05 -67.84 2.05
CA ASP A 62 3.14 -68.92 3.05
C ASP A 62 1.76 -69.52 3.38
N SER A 63 0.73 -68.66 3.57
CA SER A 63 -0.65 -69.12 3.79
C SER A 63 -1.21 -69.91 2.60
N PHE A 64 -0.90 -69.51 1.37
CA PHE A 64 -1.33 -70.24 0.18
C PHE A 64 -0.66 -71.61 0.09
N ILE A 65 0.64 -71.70 0.35
CA ILE A 65 1.39 -72.97 0.37
C ILE A 65 0.77 -73.92 1.42
N ALA A 66 0.51 -73.42 2.63
CA ALA A 66 -0.13 -74.21 3.69
C ALA A 66 -1.54 -74.68 3.30
N ALA A 67 -2.33 -73.84 2.61
CA ALA A 67 -3.67 -74.20 2.17
C ALA A 67 -3.67 -75.28 1.05
N LYS A 68 -2.66 -75.28 0.17
CA LYS A 68 -2.53 -76.26 -0.92
C LYS A 68 -1.87 -77.58 -0.50
N ASN A 69 -1.22 -77.61 0.66
CA ASN A 69 -0.57 -78.78 1.21
C ASN A 69 -1.18 -79.14 2.57
N PRO A 70 -2.04 -80.18 2.67
CA PRO A 70 -2.78 -80.49 3.90
C PRO A 70 -1.89 -81.02 5.06
N GLY A 71 -0.57 -81.08 4.88
CA GLY A 71 0.39 -81.31 5.95
C GLY A 71 1.63 -82.05 5.46
N CYS A 72 2.81 -81.53 5.79
CA CYS A 72 4.07 -82.18 5.49
C CYS A 72 4.20 -83.52 6.22
N ALA A 73 4.61 -84.59 5.52
CA ALA A 73 4.78 -85.91 6.10
C ALA A 73 5.83 -85.88 7.24
N PRO A 74 5.63 -86.63 8.34
CA PRO A 74 6.54 -86.63 9.48
C PRO A 74 8.00 -86.88 9.08
N GLY A 75 8.91 -86.03 9.57
CA GLY A 75 10.34 -86.13 9.26
C GLY A 75 10.75 -85.69 7.85
N ARG A 76 9.84 -85.12 7.06
CA ARG A 76 10.12 -84.55 5.74
C ARG A 76 10.20 -83.02 5.79
N VAL A 77 10.89 -82.46 4.79
CA VAL A 77 10.88 -81.02 4.50
C VAL A 77 10.01 -80.80 3.27
N CYS A 78 9.01 -79.94 3.40
CA CYS A 78 8.09 -79.48 2.35
C CYS A 78 8.18 -77.95 2.23
N LEU A 79 7.55 -77.33 1.23
CA LEU A 79 7.61 -75.87 1.10
C LEU A 79 7.06 -75.12 2.33
N GLU A 80 6.01 -75.65 2.97
CA GLU A 80 5.38 -75.05 4.16
C GLU A 80 6.35 -74.89 5.34
N ASN A 81 7.14 -75.93 5.62
CA ASN A 81 8.12 -75.92 6.72
C ASN A 81 9.56 -75.64 6.26
N TYR A 82 9.76 -75.30 4.97
CA TYR A 82 11.08 -75.00 4.40
C TYR A 82 11.69 -73.77 5.05
N ARG A 83 12.98 -73.84 5.38
CA ARG A 83 13.76 -72.72 5.90
C ARG A 83 15.14 -72.72 5.27
N GLU A 84 15.58 -71.54 4.81
CA GLU A 84 16.90 -71.36 4.20
C GLU A 84 17.50 -70.00 4.61
N THR A 85 18.81 -69.97 4.81
CA THR A 85 19.56 -68.71 4.94
C THR A 85 20.04 -68.29 3.56
N ILE A 86 19.60 -67.12 3.09
CA ILE A 86 19.90 -66.62 1.75
C ILE A 86 20.98 -65.55 1.79
N THR A 87 21.85 -65.56 0.78
CA THR A 87 22.87 -64.53 0.55
C THR A 87 22.31 -63.38 -0.29
N SER A 88 22.89 -62.19 -0.13
CA SER A 88 22.48 -61.02 -0.90
C SER A 88 22.88 -61.13 -2.38
N LYS A 89 22.06 -60.59 -3.28
CA LYS A 89 22.38 -60.45 -4.71
C LYS A 89 22.29 -58.98 -5.12
N SER A 90 23.29 -58.49 -5.85
CA SER A 90 23.32 -57.11 -6.36
C SER A 90 22.31 -56.89 -7.48
N ALA A 91 21.84 -55.65 -7.63
CA ALA A 91 20.98 -55.26 -8.74
C ALA A 91 21.70 -55.41 -10.09
N ASN A 92 20.95 -55.77 -11.13
CA ASN A 92 21.41 -55.88 -12.50
C ASN A 92 20.30 -55.45 -13.47
N SER A 93 20.55 -55.59 -14.78
CA SER A 93 19.59 -55.22 -15.84
C SER A 93 18.22 -55.93 -15.79
N ARG A 94 18.09 -57.04 -15.05
CA ARG A 94 16.87 -57.86 -14.97
C ARG A 94 16.19 -57.75 -13.62
N CYS A 95 16.95 -57.84 -12.54
CA CYS A 95 16.42 -57.83 -11.18
C CYS A 95 17.12 -56.76 -10.33
N SER A 96 16.35 -56.08 -9.48
CA SER A 96 16.86 -55.25 -8.41
C SER A 96 17.52 -56.10 -7.30
N ALA A 97 18.15 -55.44 -6.31
CA ALA A 97 18.94 -56.13 -5.30
C ALA A 97 18.05 -56.95 -4.34
N VAL A 98 18.53 -58.15 -3.96
CA VAL A 98 17.91 -58.99 -2.92
C VAL A 98 18.82 -58.95 -1.70
N SER A 99 18.27 -58.55 -0.54
CA SER A 99 19.00 -58.50 0.72
C SER A 99 19.22 -59.91 1.30
N ALA A 100 20.37 -60.10 1.96
CA ALA A 100 20.63 -61.32 2.72
C ALA A 100 19.63 -61.49 3.88
N GLY A 101 19.44 -62.72 4.34
CA GLY A 101 18.65 -62.99 5.53
C GLY A 101 18.71 -64.44 5.98
N SER A 102 18.71 -64.66 7.29
CA SER A 102 18.75 -65.98 7.91
C SER A 102 17.35 -66.55 8.14
N ASN A 103 17.23 -67.88 8.09
CA ASN A 103 16.04 -68.64 8.45
C ASN A 103 14.75 -68.17 7.75
N ARG A 104 14.83 -67.85 6.45
CA ARG A 104 13.70 -67.37 5.65
C ARG A 104 12.73 -68.50 5.30
N THR A 105 11.43 -68.23 5.35
CA THR A 105 10.40 -69.14 4.84
C THR A 105 10.41 -69.19 3.31
N ALA A 106 9.77 -70.21 2.72
CA ALA A 106 9.59 -70.28 1.27
C ALA A 106 8.87 -69.04 0.73
N GLY A 107 7.81 -68.56 1.40
CA GLY A 107 7.07 -67.37 0.99
C GLY A 107 7.88 -66.08 1.08
N GLN A 108 8.76 -65.94 2.08
CA GLN A 108 9.69 -64.81 2.16
C GLN A 108 10.70 -64.81 1.02
N ILE A 109 11.21 -65.98 0.63
CA ILE A 109 12.14 -66.13 -0.49
C ILE A 109 11.44 -65.78 -1.81
N ILE A 110 10.26 -66.35 -2.07
CA ILE A 110 9.46 -66.09 -3.27
C ILE A 110 9.12 -64.60 -3.38
N ALA A 111 8.58 -63.98 -2.32
CA ALA A 111 8.18 -62.57 -2.35
C ALA A 111 9.38 -61.62 -2.56
N ALA A 112 10.54 -61.94 -1.96
CA ALA A 112 11.75 -61.13 -2.15
C ALA A 112 12.25 -61.19 -3.60
N VAL A 113 12.28 -62.37 -4.20
CA VAL A 113 12.70 -62.54 -5.60
C VAL A 113 11.68 -61.98 -6.58
N ALA A 114 10.39 -62.23 -6.35
CA ALA A 114 9.28 -61.73 -7.15
C ALA A 114 9.34 -60.21 -7.29
N LYS A 115 9.46 -59.52 -6.15
CA LYS A 115 9.62 -58.07 -6.10
C LYS A 115 10.91 -57.61 -6.79
N ALA A 116 12.00 -58.35 -6.60
CA ALA A 116 13.28 -57.99 -7.17
C ALA A 116 13.28 -58.05 -8.72
N CYS A 117 12.72 -59.11 -9.29
CA CYS A 117 12.72 -59.38 -10.73
C CYS A 117 11.46 -58.89 -11.47
N GLY A 118 10.43 -58.47 -10.75
CA GLY A 118 9.13 -58.08 -11.31
C GLY A 118 8.41 -59.26 -11.97
N ILE A 119 8.41 -60.43 -11.32
CA ILE A 119 7.66 -61.63 -11.72
C ILE A 119 6.67 -61.95 -10.60
N SER A 120 5.42 -62.24 -10.95
CA SER A 120 4.36 -62.48 -9.97
C SER A 120 4.64 -63.66 -9.04
N PRO A 121 4.49 -63.51 -7.71
CA PRO A 121 4.51 -64.63 -6.77
C PRO A 121 3.53 -65.75 -7.15
N GLU A 122 2.36 -65.42 -7.68
CA GLU A 122 1.35 -66.37 -8.16
C GLU A 122 1.88 -67.20 -9.34
N ALA A 123 2.53 -66.53 -10.30
CA ALA A 123 3.17 -67.18 -11.43
C ALA A 123 4.34 -68.09 -10.99
N ILE A 124 5.15 -67.64 -10.02
CA ILE A 124 6.24 -68.46 -9.45
C ILE A 124 5.68 -69.72 -8.78
N LEU A 125 4.63 -69.60 -7.96
CA LEU A 125 3.97 -70.75 -7.32
C LEU A 125 3.46 -71.76 -8.34
N VAL A 126 2.81 -71.30 -9.41
CA VAL A 126 2.34 -72.18 -10.50
C VAL A 126 3.51 -72.86 -11.20
N ILE A 127 4.64 -72.18 -11.42
CA ILE A 127 5.83 -72.78 -12.03
C ILE A 127 6.45 -73.82 -11.10
N LEU A 128 6.62 -73.52 -9.80
CA LEU A 128 7.12 -74.48 -8.81
C LEU A 128 6.29 -75.77 -8.79
N GLN A 129 4.97 -75.64 -8.93
CA GLN A 129 4.08 -76.79 -9.03
C GLN A 129 4.22 -77.52 -10.36
N LYS A 130 4.21 -76.79 -11.48
CA LYS A 130 4.32 -77.39 -12.82
C LYS A 130 5.63 -78.15 -13.01
N GLU A 131 6.73 -77.63 -12.47
CA GLU A 131 8.08 -78.15 -12.74
C GLU A 131 8.47 -79.27 -11.78
N GLN A 132 8.11 -79.19 -10.50
CA GLN A 132 8.54 -80.16 -9.49
C GLN A 132 7.42 -80.63 -8.54
N SER A 133 6.16 -80.27 -8.81
CA SER A 133 5.00 -80.55 -7.94
C SER A 133 5.19 -80.08 -6.49
N LEU A 134 6.02 -79.06 -6.27
CA LEU A 134 6.51 -78.69 -4.95
C LEU A 134 5.43 -78.10 -4.02
N VAL A 135 4.46 -77.35 -4.57
CA VAL A 135 3.46 -76.62 -3.78
C VAL A 135 2.50 -77.56 -3.07
N THR A 136 2.09 -78.65 -3.72
CA THR A 136 1.14 -79.63 -3.15
C THR A 136 1.82 -80.87 -2.56
N SER A 137 3.16 -81.01 -2.65
CA SER A 137 3.84 -82.23 -2.22
C SER A 137 3.97 -82.34 -0.70
N THR A 138 3.53 -83.46 -0.13
CA THR A 138 3.69 -83.77 1.30
C THR A 138 5.03 -84.44 1.62
N ALA A 139 5.82 -84.83 0.62
CA ALA A 139 7.12 -85.49 0.83
C ALA A 139 8.10 -85.26 -0.35
N PRO A 140 8.44 -84.00 -0.69
CA PRO A 140 9.29 -83.72 -1.84
C PRO A 140 10.71 -84.30 -1.65
N SER A 141 11.39 -84.56 -2.77
CA SER A 141 12.78 -85.01 -2.76
C SER A 141 13.72 -83.82 -2.61
N SER A 142 14.94 -84.04 -2.12
CA SER A 142 15.99 -83.01 -2.11
C SER A 142 16.25 -82.44 -3.51
N ARG A 143 16.17 -83.32 -4.52
CA ARG A 143 16.29 -82.97 -5.93
C ARG A 143 15.22 -81.98 -6.38
N ALA A 144 13.99 -82.09 -5.88
CA ALA A 144 12.91 -81.18 -6.22
C ALA A 144 13.24 -79.74 -5.79
N PHE A 145 13.82 -79.54 -4.61
CA PHE A 145 14.30 -78.21 -4.19
C PHE A 145 15.51 -77.72 -4.98
N GLN A 146 16.42 -78.63 -5.36
CA GLN A 146 17.60 -78.29 -6.16
C GLN A 146 17.25 -77.85 -7.59
N ALA A 147 16.10 -78.27 -8.13
CA ALA A 147 15.59 -77.87 -9.44
C ALA A 147 14.17 -77.27 -9.36
N ALA A 148 13.89 -76.48 -8.32
CA ALA A 148 12.54 -76.06 -7.96
C ALA A 148 11.73 -75.44 -9.13
N MET A 149 12.36 -74.66 -10.00
CA MET A 149 11.72 -74.09 -11.20
C MET A 149 12.17 -74.76 -12.51
N GLY A 150 12.97 -75.83 -12.46
CA GLY A 150 13.52 -76.50 -13.64
C GLY A 150 14.54 -75.65 -14.43
N ALA A 151 14.98 -74.51 -13.89
CA ALA A 151 15.87 -73.60 -14.59
C ALA A 151 17.33 -74.12 -14.56
N GLY A 152 17.98 -74.20 -15.73
CA GLY A 152 19.35 -74.72 -15.83
C GLY A 152 19.45 -76.25 -15.73
N CYS A 153 18.36 -76.96 -16.04
CA CYS A 153 18.23 -78.41 -15.91
C CYS A 153 17.78 -79.08 -17.21
N PRO A 154 18.66 -79.21 -18.22
CA PRO A 154 18.28 -79.82 -19.50
C PRO A 154 18.00 -81.32 -19.37
N ASP A 155 17.05 -81.86 -20.13
CA ASP A 155 16.66 -83.28 -20.08
C ASP A 155 17.79 -84.26 -20.47
N THR A 156 18.87 -83.75 -21.09
CA THR A 156 20.00 -84.53 -21.61
C THR A 156 21.30 -84.37 -20.82
N ALA A 157 21.31 -83.59 -19.73
CA ALA A 157 22.49 -83.41 -18.88
C ALA A 157 22.11 -83.13 -17.41
N PRO A 158 23.02 -83.32 -16.44
CA PRO A 158 22.78 -82.89 -15.06
C PRO A 158 22.46 -81.39 -14.99
N CYS A 159 21.67 -80.96 -13.98
CA CYS A 159 21.49 -79.54 -13.73
C CYS A 159 22.81 -78.85 -13.42
N ASP A 160 22.90 -77.59 -13.83
CA ASP A 160 24.01 -76.73 -13.44
C ASP A 160 24.01 -76.51 -11.91
N GLY A 161 25.08 -76.97 -11.26
CA GLY A 161 25.26 -76.87 -9.82
C GLY A 161 25.34 -75.43 -9.31
N ASN A 162 25.64 -74.45 -10.16
CA ASN A 162 25.69 -73.03 -9.78
C ASN A 162 24.31 -72.46 -9.45
N TYR A 163 23.24 -73.11 -9.90
CA TYR A 163 21.86 -72.67 -9.67
C TYR A 163 21.08 -73.65 -8.78
N ALA A 164 21.76 -74.60 -8.13
CA ALA A 164 21.12 -75.61 -7.30
C ALA A 164 20.75 -75.06 -5.91
N GLY A 165 19.50 -75.28 -5.51
CA GLY A 165 18.94 -74.82 -4.23
C GLY A 165 17.64 -74.05 -4.44
N PHE A 166 16.79 -73.99 -3.42
CA PHE A 166 15.46 -73.39 -3.58
C PHE A 166 15.55 -71.89 -3.90
N TYR A 167 16.31 -71.13 -3.11
CA TYR A 167 16.56 -69.71 -3.39
C TYR A 167 17.18 -69.47 -4.77
N GLU A 168 18.22 -70.22 -5.13
CA GLU A 168 18.92 -70.05 -6.41
C GLU A 168 18.02 -70.39 -7.61
N GLN A 169 17.20 -71.43 -7.51
CA GLN A 169 16.22 -71.78 -8.55
C GLN A 169 15.12 -70.74 -8.71
N VAL A 170 14.58 -70.23 -7.59
CA VAL A 170 13.55 -69.18 -7.63
C VAL A 170 14.12 -67.90 -8.24
N TYR A 171 15.32 -67.49 -7.83
CA TYR A 171 16.00 -66.32 -8.40
C TYR A 171 16.32 -66.50 -9.89
N TYR A 172 16.96 -67.61 -10.27
CA TYR A 172 17.40 -67.83 -11.64
C TYR A 172 16.22 -68.01 -12.60
N GLY A 173 15.17 -68.73 -12.19
CA GLY A 173 13.95 -68.86 -12.97
C GLY A 173 13.28 -67.49 -13.24
N ALA A 174 13.11 -66.66 -12.20
CA ALA A 174 12.58 -65.31 -12.35
C ALA A 174 13.49 -64.41 -13.20
N TYR A 175 14.81 -64.52 -13.03
CA TYR A 175 15.83 -63.81 -13.83
C TYR A 175 15.76 -64.16 -15.33
N LEU A 176 15.52 -65.43 -15.68
CA LEU A 176 15.33 -65.85 -17.06
C LEU A 176 14.02 -65.31 -17.65
N LEU A 177 12.90 -65.49 -16.94
CA LEU A 177 11.58 -65.02 -17.38
C LEU A 177 11.57 -63.51 -17.64
N LYS A 178 12.19 -62.73 -16.75
CA LYS A 178 12.37 -61.30 -16.96
C LYS A 178 13.30 -60.99 -18.12
N GLY A 179 14.39 -61.75 -18.27
CA GLY A 179 15.36 -61.58 -19.36
C GLY A 179 14.78 -61.82 -20.75
N TYR A 180 13.83 -62.73 -20.89
CA TYR A 180 13.20 -63.04 -22.17
C TYR A 180 12.40 -61.85 -22.73
N THR A 181 11.97 -60.91 -21.89
CA THR A 181 11.18 -59.75 -22.33
C THR A 181 12.00 -58.48 -22.50
N ILE A 182 13.33 -58.54 -22.32
CA ILE A 182 14.21 -57.39 -22.51
C ILE A 182 14.62 -57.30 -23.99
N PRO A 183 14.32 -56.17 -24.68
CA PRO A 183 14.76 -55.95 -26.05
C PRO A 183 16.28 -56.14 -26.20
N GLY A 184 16.68 -56.95 -27.18
CA GLY A 184 18.10 -57.27 -27.45
C GLY A 184 18.64 -58.50 -26.71
N SER A 185 17.86 -59.15 -25.84
CA SER A 185 18.26 -60.45 -25.27
C SER A 185 18.19 -61.58 -26.31
N THR A 186 19.01 -62.62 -26.13
CA THR A 186 19.18 -63.75 -27.08
C THR A 186 17.86 -64.43 -27.48
N HIS A 187 16.83 -64.38 -26.62
CA HIS A 187 15.56 -65.08 -26.87
C HIS A 187 14.35 -64.16 -27.08
N TYR A 188 14.53 -62.84 -27.03
CA TYR A 188 13.45 -61.85 -27.14
C TYR A 188 12.56 -62.03 -28.38
N ASN A 189 13.13 -62.54 -29.48
CA ASN A 189 12.43 -62.73 -30.75
C ASN A 189 12.03 -64.18 -31.06
N ARG A 190 12.30 -65.16 -30.18
CA ARG A 190 12.08 -66.59 -30.48
C ARG A 190 10.61 -66.93 -30.76
N TYR A 191 9.71 -66.34 -29.97
CA TYR A 191 8.24 -66.45 -30.11
C TYR A 191 7.62 -65.06 -29.94
N ALA A 192 8.06 -64.09 -30.75
CA ALA A 192 7.87 -62.66 -30.48
C ALA A 192 6.39 -62.26 -30.28
N ALA A 193 6.13 -61.45 -29.25
CA ALA A 193 4.82 -60.83 -29.07
C ALA A 193 4.44 -59.95 -30.27
N GLY A 194 3.16 -59.97 -30.64
CA GLY A 194 2.62 -59.32 -31.85
C GLY A 194 2.89 -60.07 -33.15
N LYS A 195 3.40 -61.32 -33.11
CA LYS A 195 3.69 -62.11 -34.31
C LYS A 195 3.13 -63.52 -34.22
N THR A 196 2.82 -64.09 -35.38
CA THR A 196 2.48 -65.51 -35.52
C THR A 196 3.76 -66.35 -35.53
N SER A 197 3.85 -67.32 -34.63
CA SER A 197 4.94 -68.27 -34.52
C SER A 197 4.44 -69.70 -34.72
N ALA A 198 5.19 -70.54 -35.44
CA ALA A 198 4.92 -71.97 -35.54
C ALA A 198 5.48 -72.69 -34.29
N ILE A 199 4.60 -73.06 -33.36
CA ILE A 199 4.98 -73.67 -32.07
C ILE A 199 4.71 -75.17 -32.12
N GLN A 200 5.69 -75.98 -31.74
CA GLN A 200 5.58 -77.44 -31.76
C GLN A 200 4.57 -77.96 -30.72
N TYR A 201 3.87 -79.05 -31.04
CA TYR A 201 3.04 -79.76 -30.07
C TYR A 201 3.86 -80.61 -29.09
N ASN A 202 5.04 -81.08 -29.52
CA ASN A 202 5.89 -82.00 -28.78
C ASN A 202 7.37 -81.85 -29.22
N PRO A 203 8.36 -82.22 -28.38
CA PRO A 203 9.76 -82.32 -28.83
C PRO A 203 9.96 -83.22 -30.05
N LYS A 204 9.11 -84.25 -30.21
CA LYS A 204 9.08 -85.10 -31.41
C LYS A 204 8.53 -84.29 -32.58
N SER A 205 9.39 -83.95 -33.53
CA SER A 205 9.03 -83.16 -34.73
C SER A 205 7.90 -83.80 -35.54
N SER A 206 7.75 -85.13 -35.51
CA SER A 206 6.66 -85.86 -36.16
C SER A 206 5.26 -85.50 -35.63
N CYS A 207 5.15 -84.89 -34.45
CA CYS A 207 3.88 -84.44 -33.87
C CYS A 207 3.36 -83.12 -34.46
N GLY A 208 4.15 -82.42 -35.27
CA GLY A 208 3.76 -81.19 -35.96
C GLY A 208 3.75 -79.92 -35.10
N THR A 209 3.26 -78.83 -35.69
CA THR A 209 3.22 -77.48 -35.12
C THR A 209 1.84 -76.85 -35.22
N LYS A 210 1.55 -75.88 -34.36
CA LYS A 210 0.42 -74.96 -34.45
C LYS A 210 0.92 -73.55 -34.76
N ASN A 211 0.29 -72.86 -35.71
CA ASN A 211 0.51 -71.43 -35.87
C ASN A 211 -0.23 -70.69 -34.75
N VAL A 212 0.52 -69.96 -33.93
CA VAL A 212 0.02 -69.24 -32.75
C VAL A 212 0.38 -67.78 -32.88
N TYR A 213 -0.63 -66.90 -32.88
CA TYR A 213 -0.42 -65.46 -32.77
C TYR A 213 -0.15 -65.10 -31.30
N VAL A 214 1.12 -64.84 -30.96
CA VAL A 214 1.54 -64.53 -29.59
C VAL A 214 1.18 -63.08 -29.30
N ARG A 215 0.24 -62.83 -28.37
CA ARG A 215 -0.35 -61.49 -28.17
C ARG A 215 0.45 -60.58 -27.24
N ASN A 216 1.19 -61.13 -26.28
CA ASN A 216 1.86 -60.35 -25.24
C ASN A 216 3.19 -60.96 -24.75
N GLN A 217 3.93 -60.21 -23.93
CA GLN A 217 5.29 -60.57 -23.50
C GLN A 217 5.32 -61.73 -22.49
N ALA A 218 4.30 -61.86 -21.64
CA ALA A 218 4.18 -62.99 -20.71
C ALA A 218 4.00 -64.31 -21.45
N THR A 219 3.12 -64.34 -22.46
CA THR A 219 2.94 -65.53 -23.32
C THR A 219 4.23 -65.87 -24.08
N HIS A 220 4.93 -64.86 -24.60
CA HIS A 220 6.25 -65.04 -25.20
C HIS A 220 7.22 -65.71 -24.21
N ALA A 221 7.38 -65.15 -23.01
CA ALA A 221 8.31 -65.65 -21.99
C ALA A 221 7.99 -67.10 -21.59
N LEU A 222 6.71 -67.46 -21.44
CA LEU A 222 6.26 -68.82 -21.11
C LEU A 222 6.56 -69.83 -22.23
N TYR A 223 6.42 -69.45 -23.50
CA TYR A 223 6.84 -70.31 -24.61
C TYR A 223 8.35 -70.42 -24.74
N VAL A 224 9.12 -69.37 -24.43
CA VAL A 224 10.58 -69.50 -24.36
C VAL A 224 10.99 -70.43 -23.23
N TYR A 225 10.31 -70.35 -22.08
CA TYR A 225 10.56 -71.17 -20.89
C TYR A 225 10.17 -72.64 -21.10
N THR A 226 9.00 -72.90 -21.70
CA THR A 226 8.52 -74.25 -22.05
C THR A 226 7.99 -74.26 -23.50
N PRO A 227 8.79 -74.72 -24.48
CA PRO A 227 8.56 -74.45 -25.91
C PRO A 227 7.56 -75.39 -26.60
N TYR A 228 6.42 -75.68 -25.98
CA TYR A 228 5.37 -76.52 -26.57
C TYR A 228 3.96 -76.00 -26.28
N THR A 229 3.07 -76.10 -27.27
CA THR A 229 1.63 -75.82 -27.13
C THR A 229 0.86 -77.14 -27.06
N PRO A 230 -0.23 -77.27 -26.27
CA PRO A 230 -0.95 -78.54 -26.16
C PRO A 230 -1.66 -78.92 -27.46
N ASN A 231 -1.70 -80.22 -27.78
CA ASN A 231 -2.53 -80.76 -28.86
C ASN A 231 -3.99 -80.97 -28.37
N ALA A 232 -4.89 -81.32 -29.29
CA ALA A 232 -6.30 -81.53 -28.97
C ALA A 232 -6.50 -82.62 -27.90
N ALA A 233 -5.75 -83.72 -27.94
CA ALA A 233 -5.82 -84.77 -26.92
C ALA A 233 -5.47 -84.25 -25.51
N ALA A 234 -4.46 -83.38 -25.40
CA ALA A 234 -4.08 -82.76 -24.13
C ALA A 234 -5.13 -81.77 -23.59
N LEU A 235 -5.86 -81.08 -24.47
CA LEU A 235 -6.93 -80.15 -24.08
C LEU A 235 -8.23 -80.87 -23.73
N ASN A 236 -8.60 -81.90 -24.49
CA ASN A 236 -9.76 -82.75 -24.21
C ASN A 236 -9.63 -83.48 -22.87
N ASN A 237 -8.40 -83.80 -22.44
CA ASN A 237 -8.12 -84.33 -21.11
C ASN A 237 -7.35 -83.31 -20.24
N LEU A 238 -7.99 -82.19 -19.92
CA LEU A 238 -7.37 -81.01 -19.29
C LEU A 238 -6.64 -81.30 -17.97
N TYR A 239 -7.19 -82.19 -17.14
CA TYR A 239 -6.63 -82.58 -15.84
C TYR A 239 -5.84 -83.90 -15.88
N GLY A 240 -5.89 -84.64 -17.00
CA GLY A 240 -5.21 -85.93 -17.16
C GLY A 240 -4.14 -85.94 -18.25
N THR A 241 -3.83 -87.15 -18.70
CA THR A 241 -2.84 -87.45 -19.74
C THR A 241 -3.50 -87.56 -21.11
N GLY A 242 -2.85 -86.99 -22.13
CA GLY A 242 -3.24 -87.14 -23.53
C GLY A 242 -2.48 -88.26 -24.22
N ASP A 243 -2.23 -88.11 -25.52
CA ASP A 243 -1.56 -89.10 -26.37
C ASP A 243 -0.03 -88.91 -26.40
N SER A 244 0.66 -89.69 -27.24
CA SER A 244 2.12 -89.65 -27.37
C SER A 244 2.69 -88.32 -27.92
N CYS A 245 1.83 -87.42 -28.44
CA CYS A 245 2.16 -86.10 -28.94
C CYS A 245 1.71 -84.97 -28.00
N SER A 246 1.11 -85.29 -26.86
CA SER A 246 0.67 -84.29 -25.88
C SER A 246 1.85 -83.67 -25.12
N ALA A 247 1.85 -82.34 -25.02
CA ALA A 247 2.70 -81.57 -24.12
C ALA A 247 1.85 -80.81 -23.11
N TYR A 248 2.34 -80.72 -21.88
CA TYR A 248 1.54 -80.28 -20.73
C TYR A 248 1.99 -78.95 -20.13
N GLY A 249 3.17 -78.43 -20.47
CA GLY A 249 3.78 -77.30 -19.77
C GLY A 249 2.91 -76.04 -19.72
N ASN A 250 2.66 -75.42 -20.87
CA ASN A 250 1.85 -74.19 -20.94
C ASN A 250 0.37 -74.45 -20.61
N ARG A 251 -0.16 -75.63 -20.95
CA ARG A 251 -1.50 -76.08 -20.54
C ARG A 251 -1.65 -76.06 -19.02
N ASN A 252 -0.72 -76.72 -18.32
CA ASN A 252 -0.74 -76.85 -16.87
C ASN A 252 -0.46 -75.49 -16.20
N PHE A 253 0.37 -74.62 -16.79
CA PHE A 253 0.55 -73.27 -16.27
C PHE A 253 -0.79 -72.51 -16.30
N TRP A 254 -1.41 -72.36 -17.47
CA TRP A 254 -2.68 -71.65 -17.62
C TRP A 254 -3.77 -72.23 -16.72
N ARG A 255 -3.96 -73.55 -16.75
CA ARG A 255 -5.00 -74.24 -15.98
C ARG A 255 -4.81 -74.03 -14.47
N GLN A 256 -3.60 -74.24 -13.95
CA GLN A 256 -3.33 -74.12 -12.52
C GLN A 256 -3.39 -72.67 -12.04
N PHE A 257 -2.98 -71.71 -12.87
CA PHE A 257 -3.18 -70.30 -12.55
C PHE A 257 -4.68 -69.99 -12.42
N THR A 258 -5.49 -70.43 -13.40
CA THR A 258 -6.96 -70.27 -13.35
C THR A 258 -7.58 -70.94 -12.13
N ASP A 259 -7.25 -72.20 -11.87
CA ASP A 259 -7.77 -72.97 -10.73
C ASP A 259 -7.40 -72.36 -9.37
N TRP A 260 -6.30 -71.61 -9.28
CA TRP A 260 -5.76 -71.11 -8.01
C TRP A 260 -6.03 -69.63 -7.76
N PHE A 261 -5.98 -68.81 -8.81
CA PHE A 261 -5.98 -67.34 -8.71
C PHE A 261 -7.05 -66.68 -9.59
N GLY A 262 -7.78 -67.45 -10.41
CA GLY A 262 -8.85 -66.94 -11.28
C GLY A 262 -8.39 -66.63 -12.71
N ALA A 263 -9.26 -65.99 -13.49
CA ALA A 263 -9.06 -65.81 -14.93
C ALA A 263 -7.71 -65.13 -15.26
N THR A 264 -7.08 -65.59 -16.33
CA THR A 264 -5.77 -65.11 -16.80
C THR A 264 -5.86 -63.84 -17.67
N GLY A 265 -7.07 -63.26 -17.81
CA GLY A 265 -7.39 -62.05 -18.58
C GLY A 265 -7.10 -60.73 -17.84
N SER A 266 -7.23 -59.60 -18.54
CA SER A 266 -7.00 -58.28 -17.92
C SER A 266 -8.09 -57.95 -16.90
N VAL A 267 -7.68 -57.50 -15.70
CA VAL A 267 -8.60 -57.03 -14.64
C VAL A 267 -9.42 -55.83 -15.14
N GLY A 268 -8.78 -54.92 -15.88
CA GLY A 268 -9.45 -53.75 -16.43
C GLY A 268 -10.56 -54.09 -17.44
N ALA A 269 -10.38 -55.13 -18.25
CA ALA A 269 -11.38 -55.56 -19.22
C ALA A 269 -12.64 -56.06 -18.51
N GLN A 270 -12.47 -56.79 -17.41
CA GLN A 270 -13.58 -57.24 -16.57
C GLN A 270 -14.29 -56.05 -15.90
N VAL A 271 -13.54 -55.03 -15.46
CA VAL A 271 -14.13 -53.83 -14.85
C VAL A 271 -14.95 -53.04 -15.87
N ILE A 272 -14.48 -52.90 -17.11
CA ILE A 272 -15.27 -52.28 -18.20
C ILE A 272 -16.55 -53.07 -18.47
N ALA A 273 -16.47 -54.40 -18.56
CA ALA A 273 -17.64 -55.25 -18.79
C ALA A 273 -18.65 -55.14 -17.63
N ASN A 274 -18.18 -55.10 -16.38
CA ASN A 274 -19.03 -54.93 -15.21
C ASN A 274 -19.69 -53.55 -15.18
N TYR A 275 -18.96 -52.49 -15.53
CA TYR A 275 -19.50 -51.13 -15.65
C TYR A 275 -20.63 -51.08 -16.69
N TYR A 276 -20.38 -51.65 -17.87
CA TYR A 276 -21.37 -51.73 -18.94
C TYR A 276 -22.62 -52.54 -18.54
N ALA A 277 -22.44 -53.70 -17.91
CA ALA A 277 -23.54 -54.51 -17.41
C ALA A 277 -24.35 -53.79 -16.31
N TYR A 278 -23.68 -53.13 -15.37
CA TYR A 278 -24.31 -52.32 -14.31
C TYR A 278 -25.20 -51.22 -14.89
N HIS A 279 -24.79 -50.64 -16.02
CA HIS A 279 -25.53 -49.59 -16.73
C HIS A 279 -26.56 -50.11 -17.75
N GLY A 280 -26.92 -51.39 -17.69
CA GLY A 280 -28.01 -51.98 -18.48
C GLY A 280 -27.56 -52.65 -19.78
N GLY A 281 -26.25 -52.80 -20.02
CA GLY A 281 -25.70 -53.42 -21.21
C GLY A 281 -26.23 -52.79 -22.50
N ALA A 282 -26.53 -53.61 -23.50
CA ALA A 282 -26.99 -53.14 -24.82
C ALA A 282 -28.35 -52.41 -24.78
N SER A 283 -29.18 -52.65 -23.76
CA SER A 283 -30.45 -51.96 -23.53
C SER A 283 -30.29 -50.67 -22.71
N GLY A 284 -29.08 -50.43 -22.21
CA GLY A 284 -28.72 -49.25 -21.43
C GLY A 284 -28.42 -48.04 -22.31
N TRP A 285 -28.10 -46.93 -21.66
CA TRP A 285 -27.83 -45.65 -22.33
C TRP A 285 -26.51 -45.62 -23.12
N LEU A 286 -25.62 -46.61 -22.91
CA LEU A 286 -24.41 -46.78 -23.70
C LEU A 286 -24.69 -47.46 -25.06
N GLY A 287 -25.79 -48.22 -25.20
CA GLY A 287 -26.10 -48.98 -26.42
C GLY A 287 -25.14 -50.14 -26.69
N ALA A 288 -25.19 -50.71 -27.89
CA ALA A 288 -24.37 -51.88 -28.24
C ALA A 288 -22.87 -51.57 -28.29
N GLU A 289 -22.03 -52.61 -28.13
CA GLU A 289 -20.57 -52.51 -28.29
C GLU A 289 -20.20 -52.18 -29.74
N VAL A 290 -19.28 -51.23 -29.91
CA VAL A 290 -18.80 -50.76 -31.23
C VAL A 290 -17.29 -50.96 -31.31
N GLY A 291 -16.89 -52.01 -32.03
CA GLY A 291 -15.49 -52.36 -32.26
C GLY A 291 -14.81 -53.03 -31.06
N ASP A 292 -13.54 -53.40 -31.25
CA ASP A 292 -12.77 -54.16 -30.26
C ASP A 292 -12.27 -53.29 -29.09
N LEU A 293 -12.09 -53.93 -27.93
CA LEU A 293 -11.40 -53.35 -26.77
C LEU A 293 -9.99 -52.91 -27.14
N LYS A 294 -9.71 -51.62 -26.98
CA LYS A 294 -8.40 -51.03 -27.29
C LYS A 294 -7.52 -50.97 -26.04
N VAL A 295 -6.28 -51.45 -26.17
CA VAL A 295 -5.25 -51.41 -25.13
C VAL A 295 -4.25 -50.29 -25.44
N PHE A 296 -4.01 -49.43 -24.46
CA PHE A 296 -3.09 -48.30 -24.52
C PHE A 296 -1.89 -48.52 -23.57
N ALA A 297 -0.89 -47.66 -23.69
CA ALA A 297 0.31 -47.72 -22.84
C ALA A 297 -0.06 -47.67 -21.34
N GLY A 298 0.68 -48.43 -20.53
CA GLY A 298 0.43 -48.54 -19.08
C GLY A 298 -0.80 -49.38 -18.72
N GLY A 299 -1.30 -50.22 -19.62
CA GLY A 299 -2.43 -51.13 -19.36
C GLY A 299 -3.79 -50.44 -19.39
N LYS A 300 -3.87 -49.19 -19.83
CA LYS A 300 -5.15 -48.46 -19.95
C LYS A 300 -6.01 -49.07 -21.06
N LEU A 301 -7.31 -49.09 -20.87
CA LEU A 301 -8.25 -49.74 -21.78
C LEU A 301 -9.35 -48.79 -22.22
N LEU A 302 -9.88 -49.00 -23.41
CA LEU A 302 -11.03 -48.26 -23.93
C LEU A 302 -11.92 -49.19 -24.74
N GLN A 303 -13.19 -49.28 -24.36
CA GLN A 303 -14.25 -49.89 -25.15
C GLN A 303 -15.19 -48.81 -25.66
N ARG A 304 -15.53 -48.85 -26.96
CA ARG A 304 -16.52 -47.94 -27.54
C ARG A 304 -17.87 -48.65 -27.64
N TYR A 305 -18.92 -47.86 -27.48
CA TYR A 305 -20.32 -48.24 -27.58
C TYR A 305 -21.04 -47.19 -28.44
N GLU A 306 -22.28 -47.46 -28.85
CA GLU A 306 -23.07 -46.55 -29.69
C GLU A 306 -23.27 -45.16 -29.05
N GLY A 307 -23.55 -45.13 -27.74
CA GLY A 307 -23.82 -43.91 -26.97
C GLY A 307 -22.61 -43.32 -26.24
N GLY A 308 -21.44 -43.95 -26.32
CA GLY A 308 -20.32 -43.56 -25.46
C GLY A 308 -19.04 -44.35 -25.61
N VAL A 309 -18.02 -43.96 -24.85
CA VAL A 309 -16.87 -44.84 -24.55
C VAL A 309 -16.83 -45.12 -23.06
N VAL A 310 -16.35 -46.31 -22.69
CA VAL A 310 -15.93 -46.64 -21.33
C VAL A 310 -14.44 -46.87 -21.37
N THR A 311 -13.71 -46.10 -20.58
CA THR A 311 -12.27 -46.23 -20.40
C THR A 311 -11.95 -46.82 -19.06
N TRP A 312 -10.81 -47.48 -18.92
CA TRP A 312 -10.29 -47.95 -17.65
C TRP A 312 -8.82 -47.59 -17.47
N THR A 313 -8.49 -47.13 -16.27
CA THR A 313 -7.12 -47.04 -15.79
C THR A 313 -7.03 -47.67 -14.40
N GLN A 314 -5.84 -48.15 -14.02
CA GLN A 314 -5.63 -48.68 -12.68
C GLN A 314 -5.87 -47.63 -11.58
N ALA A 315 -5.64 -46.34 -11.88
CA ALA A 315 -5.75 -45.26 -10.91
C ALA A 315 -7.21 -44.79 -10.69
N THR A 316 -8.02 -44.75 -11.76
CA THR A 316 -9.37 -44.16 -11.71
C THR A 316 -10.49 -45.19 -11.83
N GLY A 317 -10.19 -46.43 -12.21
CA GLY A 317 -11.22 -47.43 -12.51
C GLY A 317 -11.88 -47.16 -13.86
N ALA A 318 -13.15 -47.58 -14.01
CA ALA A 318 -13.90 -47.37 -15.25
C ALA A 318 -14.69 -46.06 -15.23
N ASP A 319 -14.45 -45.22 -16.24
CA ASP A 319 -15.14 -43.95 -16.47
C ASP A 319 -15.69 -43.88 -17.89
N SER A 320 -16.84 -43.23 -18.07
CA SER A 320 -17.45 -43.03 -19.38
C SER A 320 -17.32 -41.59 -19.88
N VAL A 321 -17.18 -41.44 -21.19
CA VAL A 321 -17.19 -40.14 -21.90
C VAL A 321 -18.28 -40.21 -22.95
N THR A 322 -19.28 -39.33 -22.86
CA THR A 322 -20.51 -39.42 -23.67
C THR A 322 -21.03 -38.06 -24.13
N GLY A 323 -21.99 -38.10 -25.07
CA GLY A 323 -22.64 -36.92 -25.64
C GLY A 323 -21.67 -35.92 -26.27
N GLU A 324 -21.99 -34.63 -26.16
CA GLU A 324 -21.18 -33.57 -26.80
C GLU A 324 -19.75 -33.47 -26.24
N ILE A 325 -19.50 -33.96 -25.01
CA ILE A 325 -18.14 -34.06 -24.45
C ILE A 325 -17.34 -35.12 -25.21
N LEU A 326 -17.95 -36.27 -25.54
CA LEU A 326 -17.32 -37.31 -26.36
C LEU A 326 -17.01 -36.79 -27.76
N GLU A 327 -17.97 -36.13 -28.40
CA GLU A 327 -17.77 -35.57 -29.75
C GLU A 327 -16.57 -34.60 -29.78
N TYR A 328 -16.48 -33.71 -28.78
CA TYR A 328 -15.34 -32.82 -28.65
C TYR A 328 -14.05 -33.57 -28.36
N TRP A 329 -14.05 -34.51 -27.42
CA TRP A 329 -12.87 -35.30 -27.07
C TRP A 329 -12.31 -36.06 -28.28
N ASP A 330 -13.18 -36.72 -29.05
CA ASP A 330 -12.84 -37.41 -30.29
C ASP A 330 -12.27 -36.43 -31.33
N SER A 331 -12.85 -35.22 -31.47
CA SER A 331 -12.32 -34.18 -32.37
C SER A 331 -10.91 -33.71 -32.02
N ARG A 332 -10.46 -33.96 -30.78
CA ARG A 332 -9.11 -33.64 -30.28
C ARG A 332 -8.17 -34.84 -30.24
N GLY A 333 -8.55 -35.97 -30.85
CA GLY A 333 -7.75 -37.19 -30.93
C GLY A 333 -8.07 -38.22 -29.83
N GLY A 334 -9.14 -38.02 -29.06
CA GLY A 334 -9.60 -38.93 -28.01
C GLY A 334 -8.50 -39.26 -27.00
N ALA A 335 -8.38 -40.54 -26.65
CA ALA A 335 -7.42 -41.03 -25.65
C ALA A 335 -5.94 -40.87 -26.04
N SER A 336 -5.65 -40.62 -27.31
CA SER A 336 -4.30 -40.30 -27.83
C SER A 336 -4.08 -38.80 -28.02
N GLY A 337 -5.11 -37.98 -27.78
CA GLY A 337 -5.08 -36.54 -27.93
C GLY A 337 -4.45 -35.81 -26.75
N VAL A 338 -4.44 -34.47 -26.82
CA VAL A 338 -3.85 -33.59 -25.80
C VAL A 338 -4.50 -33.72 -24.41
N LEU A 339 -5.76 -34.17 -24.37
CA LEU A 339 -6.50 -34.36 -23.13
C LEU A 339 -6.18 -35.71 -22.45
N GLY A 340 -5.87 -36.76 -23.21
CA GLY A 340 -5.63 -38.11 -22.65
C GLY A 340 -6.91 -38.78 -22.13
N PHE A 341 -6.74 -39.67 -21.16
CA PHE A 341 -7.85 -40.42 -20.55
C PHE A 341 -8.66 -39.55 -19.57
N PRO A 342 -9.97 -39.82 -19.38
CA PRO A 342 -10.73 -39.19 -18.31
C PRO A 342 -10.18 -39.64 -16.95
N ILE A 343 -10.17 -38.72 -15.99
CA ILE A 343 -9.80 -38.99 -14.59
C ILE A 343 -10.99 -38.80 -13.64
N THR A 344 -12.12 -38.30 -14.16
CA THR A 344 -13.39 -38.21 -13.46
C THR A 344 -14.53 -38.63 -14.39
N GLY A 345 -15.66 -39.02 -13.80
CA GLY A 345 -16.94 -39.00 -14.51
C GLY A 345 -17.40 -37.59 -14.86
N VAL A 346 -18.46 -37.49 -15.65
CA VAL A 346 -19.09 -36.20 -16.00
C VAL A 346 -19.76 -35.59 -14.76
N PHE A 347 -19.25 -34.44 -14.35
CA PHE A 347 -19.77 -33.64 -13.25
C PHE A 347 -20.78 -32.60 -13.78
N THR A 348 -21.98 -32.55 -13.20
CA THR A 348 -23.01 -31.54 -13.52
C THR A 348 -23.16 -30.57 -12.36
N THR A 349 -23.24 -29.26 -12.64
CA THR A 349 -23.36 -28.23 -11.62
C THR A 349 -24.23 -27.06 -12.08
N SER A 350 -24.77 -26.30 -11.13
CA SER A 350 -25.44 -25.01 -11.34
C SER A 350 -24.52 -23.80 -11.19
N VAL A 351 -23.27 -24.01 -10.75
CA VAL A 351 -22.28 -22.95 -10.53
C VAL A 351 -22.03 -22.14 -11.82
N SER A 352 -21.92 -20.83 -11.69
CA SER A 352 -21.64 -19.90 -12.79
C SER A 352 -22.61 -20.01 -13.99
N GLY A 353 -23.88 -20.29 -13.74
CA GLY A 353 -24.91 -20.43 -14.80
C GLY A 353 -25.13 -21.87 -15.27
N GLY A 354 -24.36 -22.81 -14.73
CA GLY A 354 -24.55 -24.24 -14.87
C GLY A 354 -23.97 -24.86 -16.15
N GLY A 355 -23.69 -26.16 -16.07
CA GLY A 355 -23.08 -26.92 -17.13
C GLY A 355 -22.58 -28.29 -16.69
N LYS A 356 -22.00 -29.01 -17.64
CA LYS A 356 -21.31 -30.29 -17.43
C LYS A 356 -19.81 -30.08 -17.61
N ARG A 357 -18.99 -30.79 -16.85
CA ARG A 357 -17.54 -30.81 -16.98
C ARG A 357 -17.02 -32.22 -16.78
N GLN A 358 -15.99 -32.58 -17.53
CA GLN A 358 -15.23 -33.80 -17.28
C GLN A 358 -13.75 -33.48 -17.30
N ASP A 359 -13.02 -34.01 -16.32
CA ASP A 359 -11.58 -33.84 -16.22
C ASP A 359 -10.85 -35.03 -16.84
N PHE A 360 -9.74 -34.72 -17.49
CA PHE A 360 -8.86 -35.62 -18.21
C PHE A 360 -7.43 -35.41 -17.74
N GLU A 361 -6.55 -36.34 -18.05
CA GLU A 361 -5.13 -36.29 -17.65
C GLU A 361 -4.42 -34.99 -18.05
N GLY A 362 -4.75 -34.44 -19.22
CA GLY A 362 -4.13 -33.23 -19.78
C GLY A 362 -4.99 -31.96 -19.71
N GLY A 363 -6.18 -32.01 -19.09
CA GLY A 363 -7.06 -30.84 -19.01
C GLY A 363 -8.51 -31.19 -18.70
N SER A 364 -9.44 -30.33 -19.11
CA SER A 364 -10.87 -30.54 -18.90
C SER A 364 -11.67 -30.17 -20.14
N ILE A 365 -12.79 -30.85 -20.35
CA ILE A 365 -13.83 -30.42 -21.29
C ILE A 365 -14.99 -29.88 -20.48
N ALA A 366 -15.37 -28.64 -20.76
CA ALA A 366 -16.56 -27.99 -20.22
C ALA A 366 -17.64 -27.95 -21.28
N ASN A 367 -18.89 -28.14 -20.88
CA ASN A 367 -20.09 -27.91 -21.67
C ASN A 367 -21.04 -27.04 -20.85
N SER A 368 -20.92 -25.73 -21.01
CA SER A 368 -21.68 -24.74 -20.24
C SER A 368 -22.78 -24.10 -21.07
N ASN A 369 -23.82 -23.59 -20.42
CA ASN A 369 -24.92 -22.92 -21.12
C ASN A 369 -24.48 -21.68 -21.91
N GLU A 370 -23.43 -20.98 -21.44
CA GLU A 370 -22.94 -19.74 -22.07
C GLU A 370 -21.84 -19.99 -23.10
N GLY A 371 -20.89 -20.89 -22.80
CA GLY A 371 -19.74 -21.17 -23.66
C GLY A 371 -19.90 -22.37 -24.59
N GLY A 372 -20.93 -23.20 -24.39
CA GLY A 372 -21.06 -24.51 -25.02
C GLY A 372 -19.89 -25.43 -24.68
N VAL A 373 -19.58 -26.36 -25.59
CA VAL A 373 -18.47 -27.30 -25.42
C VAL A 373 -17.12 -26.62 -25.72
N LYS A 374 -16.21 -26.61 -24.75
CA LYS A 374 -14.86 -26.03 -24.83
C LYS A 374 -13.84 -26.84 -24.06
N GLY A 375 -12.66 -27.02 -24.64
CA GLY A 375 -11.51 -27.62 -24.00
C GLY A 375 -10.64 -26.58 -23.28
N VAL A 376 -10.18 -26.93 -22.09
CA VAL A 376 -9.21 -26.16 -21.31
C VAL A 376 -8.07 -27.11 -20.94
N TYR A 377 -6.91 -26.95 -21.57
CA TYR A 377 -5.79 -27.90 -21.47
C TYR A 377 -4.43 -27.19 -21.53
N GLY A 378 -3.38 -27.86 -21.07
CA GLY A 378 -2.05 -27.26 -20.88
C GLY A 378 -2.08 -26.12 -19.85
N GLY A 379 -1.29 -25.06 -20.06
CA GLY A 379 -1.18 -23.97 -19.09
C GLY A 379 -2.48 -23.19 -18.82
N PHE A 380 -3.49 -23.28 -19.70
CA PHE A 380 -4.83 -22.72 -19.41
C PHE A 380 -5.58 -23.53 -18.37
N TYR A 381 -5.38 -24.86 -18.33
CA TYR A 381 -5.96 -25.71 -17.30
C TYR A 381 -5.31 -25.42 -15.95
N GLU A 382 -3.98 -25.28 -15.93
CA GLU A 382 -3.24 -24.86 -14.74
C GLU A 382 -3.71 -23.50 -14.22
N ALA A 383 -3.91 -22.53 -15.12
CA ALA A 383 -4.47 -21.23 -14.77
C ALA A 383 -5.88 -21.36 -14.19
N MET A 384 -6.77 -22.09 -14.86
CA MET A 384 -8.14 -22.30 -14.39
C MET A 384 -8.15 -22.90 -12.97
N VAL A 385 -7.32 -23.91 -12.71
CA VAL A 385 -7.19 -24.52 -11.38
C VAL A 385 -6.63 -23.51 -10.36
N HIS A 386 -5.58 -22.77 -10.72
CA HIS A 386 -4.97 -21.75 -9.86
C HIS A 386 -5.98 -20.69 -9.39
N TYR A 387 -6.91 -20.29 -10.26
CA TYR A 387 -7.91 -19.26 -9.96
C TYR A 387 -9.24 -19.80 -9.39
N GLY A 388 -9.23 -21.03 -8.87
CA GLY A 388 -10.37 -21.63 -8.16
C GLY A 388 -11.39 -22.35 -9.06
N GLY A 389 -11.03 -22.63 -10.31
CA GLY A 389 -11.87 -23.35 -11.26
C GLY A 389 -13.10 -22.58 -11.71
N ILE A 390 -14.10 -23.32 -12.19
CA ILE A 390 -15.38 -22.78 -12.71
C ILE A 390 -16.24 -22.04 -11.66
N GLY A 391 -16.00 -22.31 -10.37
CA GLY A 391 -16.61 -21.59 -9.25
C GLY A 391 -15.76 -20.44 -8.71
N GLY A 392 -14.55 -20.29 -9.24
CA GLY A 392 -13.64 -19.20 -8.90
C GLY A 392 -13.95 -17.91 -9.66
N GLY A 393 -12.99 -16.99 -9.66
CA GLY A 393 -13.20 -15.63 -10.14
C GLY A 393 -13.52 -15.49 -11.63
N TYR A 394 -13.25 -16.52 -12.46
CA TYR A 394 -13.26 -16.39 -13.93
C TYR A 394 -14.39 -17.12 -14.64
N GLY A 395 -15.00 -18.13 -14.01
CA GLY A 395 -16.17 -18.85 -14.56
C GLY A 395 -15.85 -19.85 -15.66
N TRP A 396 -16.82 -20.09 -16.55
CA TRP A 396 -16.72 -21.05 -17.65
C TRP A 396 -15.92 -20.51 -18.85
N PRO A 397 -15.20 -21.37 -19.60
CA PRO A 397 -14.57 -20.99 -20.86
C PRO A 397 -15.62 -20.68 -21.92
N LEU A 398 -15.44 -19.59 -22.65
CA LEU A 398 -16.33 -19.13 -23.72
C LEU A 398 -15.76 -19.39 -25.12
N THR A 399 -14.44 -19.49 -25.24
CA THR A 399 -13.75 -19.66 -26.53
C THR A 399 -12.80 -20.84 -26.50
N GLU A 400 -12.45 -21.34 -27.69
CA GLU A 400 -11.24 -22.13 -27.85
C GLU A 400 -10.01 -21.26 -27.61
N ARG A 401 -8.87 -21.85 -27.25
CA ARG A 401 -7.62 -21.08 -27.22
C ARG A 401 -7.35 -20.48 -28.61
N PHE A 402 -7.00 -19.21 -28.66
CA PHE A 402 -6.69 -18.47 -29.88
C PHE A 402 -5.41 -17.64 -29.71
N ARG A 403 -4.87 -17.13 -30.82
CA ARG A 403 -3.76 -16.18 -30.81
C ARG A 403 -4.32 -14.77 -30.82
N ASP A 404 -4.10 -14.03 -29.75
CA ASP A 404 -4.60 -12.67 -29.59
C ASP A 404 -3.87 -11.71 -30.53
N ARG A 405 -4.61 -10.84 -31.24
CA ARG A 405 -4.04 -9.99 -32.30
C ARG A 405 -3.28 -8.78 -31.75
N THR A 406 -3.61 -8.33 -30.55
CA THR A 406 -2.99 -7.16 -29.93
C THR A 406 -1.66 -7.53 -29.29
N THR A 407 -1.61 -8.71 -28.65
CA THR A 407 -0.48 -9.16 -27.83
C THR A 407 0.38 -10.24 -28.46
N ASP A 408 -0.10 -10.90 -29.51
CA ASP A 408 0.48 -12.10 -30.13
C ASP A 408 0.68 -13.28 -29.14
N LEU A 409 0.02 -13.24 -27.98
CA LEU A 409 0.02 -14.32 -27.01
C LEU A 409 -1.12 -15.29 -27.27
N LEU A 410 -0.97 -16.53 -26.80
CA LEU A 410 -2.11 -17.44 -26.72
C LEU A 410 -3.05 -16.93 -25.64
N ALA A 411 -4.34 -16.85 -25.96
CA ALA A 411 -5.38 -16.41 -25.06
C ALA A 411 -6.59 -17.34 -25.09
N GLN A 412 -7.40 -17.29 -24.04
CA GLN A 412 -8.70 -17.94 -23.97
C GLN A 412 -9.64 -17.08 -23.13
N ASP A 413 -10.82 -16.82 -23.66
CA ASP A 413 -11.88 -16.09 -22.98
C ASP A 413 -12.68 -16.99 -22.06
N PHE A 414 -12.91 -16.50 -20.85
CA PHE A 414 -13.80 -17.03 -19.84
C PHE A 414 -14.86 -15.97 -19.49
N GLN A 415 -15.95 -16.38 -18.83
CA GLN A 415 -17.06 -15.50 -18.47
C GLN A 415 -16.62 -14.17 -17.84
N ARG A 416 -15.60 -14.18 -16.98
CA ARG A 416 -15.18 -13.00 -16.20
C ARG A 416 -13.72 -12.61 -16.41
N ALA A 417 -12.98 -13.29 -17.30
CA ALA A 417 -11.62 -12.90 -17.65
C ALA A 417 -11.16 -13.43 -19.01
N ARG A 418 -10.21 -12.74 -19.65
CA ARG A 418 -9.33 -13.30 -20.68
C ARG A 418 -8.03 -13.77 -20.03
N ILE A 419 -7.73 -15.05 -20.16
CA ILE A 419 -6.45 -15.63 -19.73
C ILE A 419 -5.47 -15.54 -20.89
N TYR A 420 -4.26 -15.08 -20.62
CA TYR A 420 -3.12 -15.09 -21.54
C TYR A 420 -2.07 -16.07 -21.06
N HIS A 421 -1.41 -16.74 -22.00
CA HIS A 421 -0.39 -17.75 -21.73
C HIS A 421 0.87 -17.50 -22.56
N SER A 422 2.02 -17.52 -21.90
CA SER A 422 3.35 -17.37 -22.50
C SER A 422 4.32 -18.37 -21.88
N GLY A 423 4.73 -19.39 -22.64
CA GLY A 423 5.66 -20.41 -22.16
C GLY A 423 5.09 -21.25 -21.02
N SER A 424 5.58 -21.04 -19.79
CA SER A 424 5.08 -21.69 -18.57
C SER A 424 4.36 -20.72 -17.62
N SER A 425 4.02 -19.52 -18.10
CA SER A 425 3.38 -18.47 -17.30
C SER A 425 2.02 -18.11 -17.87
N PHE A 426 1.08 -17.85 -16.97
CA PHE A 426 -0.25 -17.38 -17.31
C PHE A 426 -0.58 -16.11 -16.53
N THR A 427 -1.47 -15.31 -17.09
CA THR A 427 -2.04 -14.13 -16.44
C THR A 427 -3.49 -13.93 -16.91
N ALA A 428 -4.26 -13.13 -16.19
CA ALA A 428 -5.67 -12.91 -16.51
C ALA A 428 -6.02 -11.43 -16.43
N ILE A 429 -6.83 -10.96 -17.36
CA ILE A 429 -7.42 -9.61 -17.34
C ILE A 429 -8.93 -9.80 -17.20
N PRO A 430 -9.61 -9.15 -16.24
CA PRO A 430 -11.07 -9.18 -16.13
C PRO A 430 -11.73 -8.80 -17.46
N THR A 431 -12.84 -9.43 -17.83
CA THR A 431 -13.48 -9.22 -19.15
C THR A 431 -13.74 -7.74 -19.42
N ASP A 432 -14.23 -7.01 -18.42
CA ASP A 432 -14.53 -5.57 -18.51
C ASP A 432 -13.28 -4.69 -18.72
N TYR A 433 -12.08 -5.22 -18.47
CA TYR A 433 -10.81 -4.51 -18.61
C TYR A 433 -10.08 -4.84 -19.92
N VAL A 434 -10.51 -5.87 -20.67
CA VAL A 434 -9.82 -6.34 -21.87
C VAL A 434 -9.79 -5.25 -22.95
N SER A 435 -10.93 -4.64 -23.27
CA SER A 435 -11.01 -3.60 -24.31
C SER A 435 -10.20 -2.34 -23.94
N ILE A 436 -10.17 -1.99 -22.66
CA ILE A 436 -9.39 -0.85 -22.15
C ILE A 436 -7.89 -1.15 -22.23
N ALA A 437 -7.48 -2.37 -21.85
CA ALA A 437 -6.09 -2.81 -22.00
C ALA A 437 -5.67 -2.79 -23.47
N ASP A 438 -6.50 -3.33 -24.37
CA ASP A 438 -6.21 -3.39 -25.80
C ASP A 438 -6.10 -1.98 -26.42
N GLY A 439 -6.91 -1.02 -25.98
CA GLY A 439 -6.85 0.39 -26.40
C GLY A 439 -5.51 1.07 -26.12
N VAL A 440 -4.68 0.52 -25.23
CA VAL A 440 -3.32 1.02 -24.91
C VAL A 440 -2.22 0.04 -25.30
N GLY A 441 -2.51 -0.87 -26.24
CA GLY A 441 -1.57 -1.87 -26.78
C GLY A 441 -1.49 -3.17 -25.98
N GLY A 442 -2.45 -3.42 -25.09
CA GLY A 442 -2.53 -4.64 -24.29
C GLY A 442 -1.39 -4.80 -23.29
N ILE A 443 -1.19 -6.04 -22.83
CA ILE A 443 -0.14 -6.41 -21.86
C ILE A 443 1.28 -6.42 -22.45
N SER A 444 1.39 -6.39 -23.78
CA SER A 444 2.65 -6.17 -24.53
C SER A 444 2.93 -4.68 -24.79
N GLY A 445 1.97 -3.80 -24.53
CA GLY A 445 2.03 -2.36 -24.81
C GLY A 445 2.31 -1.50 -23.58
N GLY A 446 1.67 -0.33 -23.51
CA GLY A 446 1.98 0.70 -22.52
C GLY A 446 1.60 0.36 -21.07
N LEU A 447 0.81 -0.71 -20.87
CA LEU A 447 0.34 -1.17 -19.57
C LEU A 447 1.32 -2.17 -18.93
N GLY A 448 1.94 -3.03 -19.75
CA GLY A 448 2.79 -4.14 -19.32
C GLY A 448 2.03 -5.32 -18.69
N TRP A 449 2.79 -6.28 -18.15
CA TRP A 449 2.25 -7.51 -17.57
C TRP A 449 1.36 -7.25 -16.33
N PRO A 450 0.22 -7.96 -16.17
CA PRO A 450 -0.60 -7.86 -14.96
C PRO A 450 0.17 -8.41 -13.75
N LEU A 451 0.14 -7.65 -12.65
CA LEU A 451 0.82 -7.97 -11.38
C LEU A 451 -0.14 -8.44 -10.29
N SER A 452 -1.44 -8.34 -10.51
CA SER A 452 -2.47 -8.76 -9.56
C SER A 452 -3.72 -9.27 -10.29
N GLY A 453 -4.56 -10.01 -9.56
CA GLY A 453 -5.98 -10.12 -9.91
C GLY A 453 -6.72 -8.80 -9.67
N LEU A 454 -8.06 -8.84 -9.76
CA LEU A 454 -8.90 -7.70 -9.43
C LEU A 454 -8.88 -7.42 -7.93
N VAL A 455 -8.55 -6.19 -7.53
CA VAL A 455 -8.43 -5.75 -6.15
C VAL A 455 -9.53 -4.75 -5.82
N THR A 456 -10.25 -4.98 -4.72
CA THR A 456 -11.27 -4.05 -4.20
C THR A 456 -10.61 -3.05 -3.24
N SER A 457 -11.03 -1.80 -3.31
CA SER A 457 -10.59 -0.72 -2.41
C SER A 457 -11.80 0.04 -1.85
N GLY A 458 -11.74 0.45 -0.59
CA GLY A 458 -12.74 1.30 0.05
C GLY A 458 -12.40 2.79 0.09
N VAL A 459 -11.28 3.21 -0.51
CA VAL A 459 -10.83 4.61 -0.50
C VAL A 459 -11.80 5.47 -1.30
N ASP A 460 -12.21 6.61 -0.75
CA ASP A 460 -13.05 7.64 -1.39
C ASP A 460 -14.27 7.06 -2.13
N GLY A 461 -15.17 6.37 -1.44
CA GLY A 461 -16.36 5.76 -2.04
C GLY A 461 -16.10 4.42 -2.74
N GLY A 462 -14.84 3.99 -2.81
CA GLY A 462 -14.45 2.64 -3.21
C GLY A 462 -14.49 2.36 -4.70
N GLY A 463 -14.10 1.14 -5.06
CA GLY A 463 -13.98 0.69 -6.43
C GLY A 463 -13.09 -0.54 -6.57
N THR A 464 -12.82 -0.94 -7.81
CA THR A 464 -11.94 -2.06 -8.14
C THR A 464 -10.80 -1.60 -9.02
N PHE A 465 -9.68 -2.34 -9.02
CA PHE A 465 -8.58 -2.07 -9.92
C PHE A 465 -7.73 -3.31 -10.14
N GLN A 466 -7.04 -3.34 -11.27
CA GLN A 466 -5.99 -4.32 -11.54
C GLN A 466 -4.66 -3.59 -11.70
N ARG A 467 -3.61 -4.15 -11.10
CA ARG A 467 -2.24 -3.64 -11.23
C ARG A 467 -1.55 -4.28 -12.41
N PHE A 468 -0.80 -3.48 -13.14
CA PHE A 468 0.09 -3.89 -14.21
C PHE A 468 1.49 -3.31 -13.99
N ALA A 469 2.47 -3.81 -14.72
CA ALA A 469 3.87 -3.42 -14.55
C ALA A 469 4.12 -1.92 -14.78
N SER A 470 3.35 -1.29 -15.67
CA SER A 470 3.48 0.12 -16.04
C SER A 470 2.14 0.86 -16.00
N GLY A 471 1.15 0.35 -15.27
CA GLY A 471 -0.13 1.01 -15.14
C GLY A 471 -1.13 0.32 -14.23
N ASN A 472 -2.29 0.93 -14.08
CA ASN A 472 -3.48 0.32 -13.49
C ASN A 472 -4.68 0.57 -14.41
N ILE A 473 -5.60 -0.39 -14.46
CA ILE A 473 -6.99 -0.14 -14.90
C ILE A 473 -7.84 -0.08 -13.64
N MET A 474 -8.65 0.97 -13.50
CA MET A 474 -9.30 1.35 -12.25
C MET A 474 -10.76 1.71 -12.49
N THR A 475 -11.67 1.09 -11.74
CA THR A 475 -13.11 1.36 -11.76
C THR A 475 -13.54 2.03 -10.45
N SER A 476 -14.20 3.18 -10.55
CA SER A 476 -14.86 3.87 -9.44
C SER A 476 -16.29 4.28 -9.85
N ALA A 477 -16.98 5.04 -9.01
CA ALA A 477 -18.26 5.66 -9.37
C ALA A 477 -18.17 6.62 -10.58
N ASP A 478 -16.98 7.10 -10.96
CA ASP A 478 -16.80 8.02 -12.09
C ASP A 478 -16.60 7.29 -13.42
N GLY A 479 -16.40 5.97 -13.40
CA GLY A 479 -16.14 5.16 -14.59
C GLY A 479 -14.94 4.22 -14.44
N THR A 480 -14.54 3.60 -15.55
CA THR A 480 -13.34 2.77 -15.62
C THR A 480 -12.30 3.44 -16.49
N TYR A 481 -11.14 3.74 -15.92
CA TYR A 481 -10.09 4.50 -16.57
C TYR A 481 -8.73 3.82 -16.41
N VAL A 482 -7.87 4.04 -17.40
CA VAL A 482 -6.50 3.51 -17.40
C VAL A 482 -5.50 4.60 -17.04
N VAL A 483 -4.61 4.30 -16.09
CA VAL A 483 -3.50 5.17 -15.68
C VAL A 483 -2.21 4.41 -15.91
N TYR A 484 -1.47 4.75 -16.97
CA TYR A 484 -0.27 4.00 -17.40
C TYR A 484 0.95 4.89 -17.61
N GLY A 485 2.09 4.34 -18.03
CA GLY A 485 3.30 5.09 -18.44
C GLY A 485 3.74 6.21 -17.49
N GLY A 486 4.15 7.36 -18.06
CA GLY A 486 4.61 8.51 -17.28
C GLY A 486 3.56 9.11 -16.32
N PHE A 487 2.28 9.03 -16.69
CA PHE A 487 1.17 9.42 -15.82
C PHE A 487 1.06 8.52 -14.59
N TYR A 488 1.24 7.20 -14.76
CA TYR A 488 1.24 6.24 -13.67
C TYR A 488 2.42 6.44 -12.73
N SER A 489 3.61 6.70 -13.28
CA SER A 489 4.79 7.03 -12.46
C SER A 489 4.55 8.27 -11.60
N ALA A 490 3.98 9.33 -12.19
CA ALA A 490 3.65 10.57 -11.47
C ALA A 490 2.55 10.36 -10.42
N TYR A 491 1.50 9.61 -10.79
CA TYR A 491 0.41 9.23 -9.90
C TYR A 491 0.91 8.45 -8.69
N GLN A 492 1.75 7.44 -8.91
CA GLN A 492 2.37 6.67 -7.82
C GLN A 492 3.30 7.51 -6.95
N ALA A 493 4.08 8.44 -7.54
CA ALA A 493 4.95 9.34 -6.79
C ALA A 493 4.17 10.29 -5.85
N LYS A 494 2.86 10.46 -6.08
CA LYS A 494 1.96 11.19 -5.19
C LYS A 494 1.16 10.29 -4.26
N GLY A 495 1.52 9.00 -4.11
CA GLY A 495 0.79 8.06 -3.25
C GLY A 495 -0.38 7.35 -3.94
N GLY A 496 -0.52 7.54 -5.26
CA GLY A 496 -1.57 6.93 -6.06
C GLY A 496 -2.96 7.25 -5.49
N ARG A 497 -3.82 6.22 -5.42
CA ARG A 497 -5.20 6.35 -4.97
C ARG A 497 -5.34 6.78 -3.51
N GLN A 498 -4.37 6.46 -2.66
CA GLN A 498 -4.36 6.91 -1.26
C GLN A 498 -3.80 8.32 -1.11
N GLY A 499 -3.21 8.85 -2.18
CA GLY A 499 -2.67 10.20 -2.24
C GLY A 499 -3.71 11.25 -2.60
N PRO A 500 -3.30 12.53 -2.64
CA PRO A 500 -4.20 13.66 -2.90
C PRO A 500 -4.90 13.61 -4.25
N LEU A 501 -4.41 12.86 -5.24
CA LEU A 501 -5.08 12.73 -6.54
C LEU A 501 -6.31 11.81 -6.50
N SER A 502 -6.31 10.78 -5.64
CA SER A 502 -7.41 9.80 -5.54
C SER A 502 -7.71 9.07 -6.87
N TRP A 503 -8.96 8.79 -7.19
CA TRP A 503 -9.38 8.04 -8.37
C TRP A 503 -9.29 8.86 -9.66
N PRO A 504 -8.89 8.25 -10.80
CA PRO A 504 -9.02 8.88 -12.11
C PRO A 504 -10.50 9.12 -12.45
N VAL A 505 -10.78 10.22 -13.14
CA VAL A 505 -12.12 10.59 -13.60
C VAL A 505 -12.18 10.76 -15.12
N SER A 506 -11.05 10.58 -15.81
CA SER A 506 -10.96 10.62 -17.27
C SER A 506 -9.89 9.64 -17.77
N ASP A 507 -10.00 9.27 -19.05
CA ASP A 507 -8.84 8.82 -19.81
C ASP A 507 -7.92 10.03 -20.10
N ARG A 508 -6.74 9.74 -20.66
CA ARG A 508 -5.83 10.82 -21.07
C ARG A 508 -6.43 11.57 -22.26
N TYR A 509 -6.33 12.90 -22.22
CA TYR A 509 -6.77 13.79 -23.30
C TYR A 509 -5.68 14.80 -23.65
N PHE A 510 -5.73 15.33 -24.87
CA PHE A 510 -4.83 16.42 -25.27
C PHE A 510 -5.45 17.75 -24.82
N ASP A 511 -4.83 18.42 -23.85
CA ASP A 511 -5.24 19.72 -23.36
C ASP A 511 -4.73 20.81 -24.30
N SER A 512 -5.64 21.47 -25.03
CA SER A 512 -5.30 22.51 -25.99
C SER A 512 -4.76 23.79 -25.35
N ALA A 513 -5.10 24.06 -24.08
CA ALA A 513 -4.62 25.24 -23.37
C ALA A 513 -3.13 25.13 -23.05
N SER A 514 -2.69 23.98 -22.52
CA SER A 514 -1.26 23.72 -22.28
C SER A 514 -0.52 23.25 -23.53
N GLY A 515 -1.19 22.58 -24.47
CA GLY A 515 -0.59 21.92 -25.63
C GLY A 515 0.05 20.56 -25.30
N TYR A 516 -0.37 19.93 -24.21
CA TYR A 516 0.19 18.68 -23.70
C TYR A 516 -0.89 17.67 -23.33
N TRP A 517 -0.49 16.41 -23.14
CA TRP A 517 -1.39 15.39 -22.65
C TRP A 517 -1.68 15.60 -21.17
N ALA A 518 -2.94 15.46 -20.79
CA ALA A 518 -3.43 15.57 -19.43
C ALA A 518 -4.31 14.39 -19.06
N GLN A 519 -4.49 14.15 -17.76
CA GLN A 519 -5.46 13.20 -17.22
C GLN A 519 -6.01 13.75 -15.91
N ASP A 520 -7.33 13.69 -15.78
CA ASP A 520 -8.03 14.22 -14.62
C ASP A 520 -8.26 13.13 -13.57
N PHE A 521 -8.12 13.54 -12.32
CA PHE A 521 -8.39 12.76 -11.12
C PHE A 521 -9.26 13.60 -10.20
N ARG A 522 -9.97 12.97 -9.25
CA ARG A 522 -10.87 13.70 -8.34
C ARG A 522 -10.17 14.84 -7.58
N GLY A 523 -8.92 14.63 -7.19
CA GLY A 523 -8.14 15.61 -6.46
C GLY A 523 -7.24 16.50 -7.32
N GLY A 524 -7.24 16.35 -8.64
CA GLY A 524 -6.45 17.20 -9.52
C GLY A 524 -6.15 16.62 -10.89
N THR A 525 -5.37 17.35 -11.68
CA THR A 525 -4.97 16.95 -13.04
C THR A 525 -3.47 16.71 -13.07
N ILE A 526 -3.06 15.65 -13.75
CA ILE A 526 -1.66 15.45 -14.17
C ILE A 526 -1.52 15.95 -15.60
N VAL A 527 -0.57 16.84 -15.85
CA VAL A 527 -0.15 17.27 -17.20
C VAL A 527 1.26 16.73 -17.47
N HIS A 528 1.45 16.08 -18.62
CA HIS A 528 2.69 15.37 -18.95
C HIS A 528 3.33 15.92 -20.22
N THR A 529 4.59 16.39 -20.13
CA THR A 529 5.31 17.03 -21.24
C THR A 529 6.02 16.04 -22.18
N GLY A 530 6.06 14.77 -21.79
CA GLY A 530 6.83 13.70 -22.44
C GLY A 530 8.06 13.31 -21.62
N SER A 531 8.67 14.26 -20.92
CA SER A 531 9.79 14.03 -19.99
C SER A 531 9.41 14.21 -18.52
N GLU A 532 8.45 15.09 -18.22
CA GLU A 532 8.07 15.47 -16.86
C GLU A 532 6.55 15.47 -16.68
N ALA A 533 6.12 15.28 -15.43
CA ALA A 533 4.73 15.27 -15.04
C ALA A 533 4.46 16.29 -13.93
N TYR A 534 3.45 17.13 -14.15
CA TYR A 534 3.08 18.23 -13.28
C TYR A 534 1.69 17.99 -12.72
N VAL A 535 1.52 18.20 -11.41
CA VAL A 535 0.27 17.98 -10.70
C VAL A 535 -0.35 19.32 -10.30
N ILE A 536 -1.63 19.49 -10.62
CA ILE A 536 -2.42 20.68 -10.31
C ILE A 536 -3.58 20.24 -9.42
N ASP A 537 -3.77 20.87 -8.26
CA ASP A 537 -4.89 20.57 -7.34
C ASP A 537 -6.23 20.93 -8.00
N ALA A 538 -7.25 20.07 -7.84
CA ALA A 538 -8.56 20.24 -8.48
C ALA A 538 -9.18 21.61 -8.23
N ARG A 539 -8.96 22.20 -7.04
CA ARG A 539 -9.52 23.51 -6.68
C ARG A 539 -8.89 24.69 -7.41
N LEU A 540 -7.78 24.47 -8.12
CA LEU A 540 -7.06 25.50 -8.86
C LEU A 540 -7.26 25.38 -10.38
N ILE A 541 -7.85 24.29 -10.87
CA ILE A 541 -7.80 23.94 -12.30
C ILE A 541 -8.53 24.95 -13.18
N ASP A 542 -9.67 25.46 -12.74
CA ASP A 542 -10.46 26.40 -13.54
C ASP A 542 -9.72 27.74 -13.67
N THR A 543 -9.20 28.28 -12.56
CA THR A 543 -8.37 29.49 -12.57
C THR A 543 -7.08 29.29 -13.40
N VAL A 544 -6.47 28.11 -13.35
CA VAL A 544 -5.31 27.79 -14.21
C VAL A 544 -5.70 27.88 -15.69
N ARG A 545 -6.86 27.34 -16.08
CA ARG A 545 -7.36 27.38 -17.47
C ARG A 545 -7.71 28.81 -17.90
N GLU A 546 -8.38 29.58 -17.05
CA GLU A 546 -8.74 30.99 -17.30
C GLU A 546 -7.49 31.87 -17.50
N LEU A 547 -6.40 31.57 -16.79
CA LEU A 547 -5.13 32.27 -16.93
C LEU A 547 -4.26 31.76 -18.10
N GLY A 548 -4.80 30.93 -18.97
CA GLY A 548 -4.15 30.46 -20.20
C GLY A 548 -3.48 29.08 -20.09
N GLY A 549 -3.81 28.28 -19.07
CA GLY A 549 -3.28 26.93 -18.86
C GLY A 549 -1.84 26.89 -18.36
N VAL A 550 -1.35 25.68 -18.06
CA VAL A 550 0.05 25.47 -17.66
C VAL A 550 1.00 25.45 -18.86
N GLY A 551 2.26 25.82 -18.59
CA GLY A 551 3.34 25.71 -19.57
C GLY A 551 3.78 27.05 -20.15
N PRO A 552 4.70 27.03 -21.14
CA PRO A 552 5.42 28.23 -21.58
C PRO A 552 4.51 29.33 -22.16
N ARG A 553 3.40 28.95 -22.79
CA ARG A 553 2.44 29.88 -23.41
C ARG A 553 1.43 30.46 -22.41
N GLY A 554 1.18 29.78 -21.29
CA GLY A 554 0.28 30.23 -20.24
C GLY A 554 1.03 30.71 -18.99
N ILE A 555 0.63 30.20 -17.82
CA ILE A 555 1.12 30.64 -16.51
C ILE A 555 2.49 30.07 -16.10
N GLY A 556 3.14 29.33 -17.01
CA GLY A 556 4.37 28.61 -16.71
C GLY A 556 4.12 27.26 -16.06
N TRP A 557 5.21 26.56 -15.75
CA TRP A 557 5.15 25.25 -15.08
C TRP A 557 5.08 25.41 -13.55
N PRO A 558 4.38 24.51 -12.84
CA PRO A 558 4.46 24.46 -11.39
C PRO A 558 5.91 24.35 -10.91
N THR A 559 6.31 25.23 -10.00
CA THR A 559 7.66 25.23 -9.40
C THR A 559 7.67 24.63 -8.00
N ALA A 560 6.51 24.36 -7.43
CA ALA A 560 6.34 23.72 -6.13
C ALA A 560 5.04 22.88 -6.11
N ALA A 561 5.00 21.89 -5.22
CA ALA A 561 3.76 21.20 -4.89
C ALA A 561 2.76 22.16 -4.25
N VAL A 562 1.47 21.81 -4.32
CA VAL A 562 0.41 22.54 -3.62
C VAL A 562 0.73 22.59 -2.12
N LYS A 563 0.56 23.77 -1.53
CA LYS A 563 0.74 24.02 -0.10
C LYS A 563 -0.59 24.43 0.50
N SER A 564 -0.75 24.19 1.80
CA SER A 564 -1.92 24.60 2.57
C SER A 564 -1.50 25.39 3.81
N SER A 565 -2.40 26.24 4.29
CA SER A 565 -2.26 26.97 5.55
C SER A 565 -3.64 27.16 6.16
N SER A 566 -3.72 27.18 7.49
CA SER A 566 -4.94 27.53 8.25
C SER A 566 -5.03 29.02 8.58
N ALA A 567 -4.00 29.81 8.25
CA ALA A 567 -4.02 31.26 8.47
C ALA A 567 -5.18 31.92 7.73
N ASP A 568 -5.79 32.93 8.36
CA ASP A 568 -6.78 33.83 7.75
C ASP A 568 -7.98 33.10 7.09
N GLY A 569 -8.54 32.10 7.76
CA GLY A 569 -9.67 31.31 7.25
C GLY A 569 -9.26 30.09 6.43
N GLY A 570 -7.97 29.96 6.14
CA GLY A 570 -7.37 28.80 5.52
C GLY A 570 -7.55 28.72 4.00
N GLY A 571 -6.64 28.01 3.37
CA GLY A 571 -6.63 27.86 1.93
C GLY A 571 -5.47 27.03 1.43
N ILE A 572 -5.42 26.87 0.10
CA ILE A 572 -4.29 26.27 -0.59
C ILE A 572 -3.70 27.22 -1.61
N TRP A 573 -2.46 26.98 -1.98
CA TRP A 573 -1.84 27.67 -3.10
C TRP A 573 -0.84 26.81 -3.84
N GLN A 574 -0.64 27.15 -5.10
CA GLN A 574 0.41 26.60 -5.93
C GLN A 574 1.15 27.71 -6.65
N THR A 575 2.48 27.57 -6.72
CA THR A 575 3.35 28.52 -7.40
C THR A 575 3.77 27.95 -8.75
N PHE A 576 3.65 28.78 -9.77
CA PHE A 576 4.07 28.54 -11.14
C PHE A 576 5.19 29.52 -11.50
N SER A 577 5.92 29.25 -12.57
CA SER A 577 7.03 30.12 -12.96
C SER A 577 6.57 31.53 -13.35
N LYS A 578 5.32 31.73 -13.79
CA LYS A 578 4.75 33.05 -14.13
C LYS A 578 3.52 33.46 -13.32
N ALA A 579 2.99 32.60 -12.45
CA ALA A 579 1.83 32.89 -11.61
C ALA A 579 1.93 32.32 -10.19
N THR A 580 1.12 32.84 -9.28
CA THR A 580 0.76 32.15 -8.03
C THR A 580 -0.75 32.13 -7.95
N ILE A 581 -1.35 30.97 -7.68
CA ILE A 581 -2.79 30.81 -7.58
C ILE A 581 -3.12 30.31 -6.18
N THR A 582 -4.12 30.93 -5.54
CA THR A 582 -4.64 30.52 -4.24
C THR A 582 -6.10 30.13 -4.36
N SER A 583 -6.57 29.19 -3.53
CA SER A 583 -7.99 28.87 -3.35
C SER A 583 -8.34 28.93 -1.86
N THR A 584 -9.29 29.80 -1.53
CA THR A 584 -9.83 30.01 -0.18
C THR A 584 -11.37 30.01 -0.21
N SER A 585 -12.02 30.33 0.90
CA SER A 585 -13.48 30.55 0.93
C SER A 585 -13.95 31.71 0.04
N ALA A 586 -13.05 32.64 -0.34
CA ALA A 586 -13.37 33.71 -1.28
C ALA A 586 -13.43 33.25 -2.74
N GLY A 587 -12.89 32.06 -3.05
CA GLY A 587 -12.73 31.56 -4.41
C GLY A 587 -11.28 31.25 -4.75
N ALA A 588 -11.03 30.90 -6.01
CA ALA A 588 -9.70 30.65 -6.55
C ALA A 588 -9.27 31.82 -7.45
N PHE A 589 -8.13 32.44 -7.14
CA PHE A 589 -7.64 33.64 -7.82
C PHE A 589 -6.13 33.56 -8.05
N GLY A 590 -5.65 34.20 -9.12
CA GLY A 590 -4.24 34.22 -9.48
C GLY A 590 -3.61 35.61 -9.57
N VAL A 591 -2.32 35.68 -9.24
CA VAL A 591 -1.47 36.86 -9.47
C VAL A 591 -0.42 36.54 -10.53
N GLN A 592 -0.17 37.48 -11.45
CA GLN A 592 0.86 37.37 -12.50
C GLN A 592 1.66 38.67 -12.65
N GLY A 593 2.79 38.62 -13.36
CA GLY A 593 3.58 39.81 -13.71
C GLY A 593 4.04 40.64 -12.50
N GLY A 594 3.86 41.95 -12.56
CA GLY A 594 4.25 42.88 -11.49
C GLY A 594 3.52 42.62 -10.16
N PHE A 595 2.24 42.22 -10.20
CA PHE A 595 1.48 41.83 -9.00
C PHE A 595 2.04 40.58 -8.33
N ARG A 596 2.48 39.59 -9.11
CA ARG A 596 3.16 38.42 -8.55
C ARG A 596 4.48 38.80 -7.87
N THR A 597 5.22 39.73 -8.46
CA THR A 597 6.48 40.23 -7.88
C THR A 597 6.22 40.94 -6.55
N ALA A 598 5.20 41.80 -6.50
CA ALA A 598 4.72 42.44 -5.29
C ALA A 598 4.31 41.42 -4.23
N TYR A 599 3.47 40.46 -4.62
CA TYR A 599 2.95 39.44 -3.72
C TYR A 599 4.06 38.57 -3.11
N ALA A 600 5.05 38.19 -3.92
CA ALA A 600 6.23 37.47 -3.44
C ALA A 600 7.06 38.31 -2.45
N ALA A 601 7.28 39.60 -2.74
CA ALA A 601 7.99 40.51 -1.84
C ALA A 601 7.26 40.72 -0.49
N LEU A 602 5.93 40.64 -0.50
CA LEU A 602 5.09 40.71 0.69
C LEU A 602 5.03 39.39 1.48
N GLY A 603 5.69 38.33 1.02
CA GLY A 603 5.74 37.02 1.69
C GLY A 603 4.66 36.03 1.26
N GLY A 604 3.90 36.34 0.20
CA GLY A 604 2.86 35.47 -0.35
C GLY A 604 1.67 35.23 0.60
N PRO A 605 1.04 34.04 0.55
CA PRO A 605 -0.20 33.75 1.29
C PRO A 605 -0.12 33.87 2.80
N THR A 606 1.05 33.61 3.38
CA THR A 606 1.29 33.74 4.84
C THR A 606 1.99 35.05 5.18
N GLY A 607 2.09 35.97 4.22
CA GLY A 607 2.80 37.23 4.31
C GLY A 607 1.90 38.41 4.71
N LYS A 608 2.42 39.63 4.51
CA LYS A 608 1.76 40.89 4.89
C LYS A 608 0.44 41.15 4.15
N ALA A 609 0.30 40.62 2.93
CA ALA A 609 -0.91 40.79 2.12
C ALA A 609 -2.00 39.76 2.45
N GLY A 610 -1.63 38.55 2.88
CA GLY A 610 -2.55 37.43 3.08
C GLY A 610 -2.93 36.73 1.76
N TRP A 611 -4.14 36.20 1.68
CA TRP A 611 -4.64 35.48 0.50
C TRP A 611 -5.07 36.43 -0.62
N ILE A 612 -5.06 35.96 -1.87
CA ILE A 612 -5.62 36.69 -3.01
C ILE A 612 -7.15 36.59 -2.91
N THR A 613 -7.86 37.71 -2.99
CA THR A 613 -9.33 37.74 -2.79
C THR A 613 -10.11 38.30 -3.97
N SER A 614 -9.44 38.80 -5.01
CA SER A 614 -10.10 39.27 -6.23
C SER A 614 -9.26 39.03 -7.48
N GLU A 615 -9.94 39.07 -8.63
CA GLU A 615 -9.29 39.26 -9.93
C GLU A 615 -8.68 40.66 -10.04
N ARG A 616 -7.74 40.84 -10.97
CA ARG A 616 -7.20 42.18 -11.27
C ARG A 616 -8.30 43.08 -11.83
N TYR A 617 -8.44 44.27 -11.25
CA TYR A 617 -9.42 45.27 -11.67
C TYR A 617 -8.77 46.65 -11.85
N ARG A 618 -9.52 47.58 -12.44
CA ARG A 618 -9.14 49.00 -12.48
C ARG A 618 -9.82 49.69 -11.31
N ASP A 619 -9.03 50.21 -10.37
CA ASP A 619 -9.55 50.92 -9.20
C ASP A 619 -10.36 52.15 -9.64
N PRO A 620 -11.62 52.29 -9.21
CA PRO A 620 -12.51 53.34 -9.71
C PRO A 620 -12.10 54.74 -9.27
N VAL A 621 -11.31 54.87 -8.20
CA VAL A 621 -10.89 56.17 -7.65
C VAL A 621 -9.61 56.66 -8.31
N SER A 622 -8.56 55.83 -8.32
CA SER A 622 -7.24 56.18 -8.85
C SER A 622 -7.06 55.86 -10.33
N GLY A 623 -7.90 55.00 -10.91
CA GLY A 623 -7.75 54.51 -12.27
C GLY A 623 -6.56 53.57 -12.46
N LEU A 624 -5.79 53.23 -11.43
CA LEU A 624 -4.67 52.28 -11.52
C LEU A 624 -5.18 50.83 -11.56
N LEU A 625 -4.34 49.91 -12.05
CA LEU A 625 -4.61 48.49 -11.86
C LEU A 625 -4.43 48.15 -10.39
N ALA A 626 -5.38 47.40 -9.85
CA ALA A 626 -5.41 46.96 -8.47
C ALA A 626 -5.77 45.48 -8.36
N GLN A 627 -5.38 44.87 -7.25
CA GLN A 627 -5.81 43.53 -6.88
C GLN A 627 -5.89 43.45 -5.35
N ASP A 628 -6.97 42.85 -4.85
CA ASP A 628 -7.23 42.78 -3.42
C ASP A 628 -6.69 41.48 -2.82
N PHE A 629 -6.29 41.63 -1.57
CA PHE A 629 -5.82 40.57 -0.71
C PHE A 629 -6.51 40.70 0.64
N THR A 630 -6.42 39.65 1.47
CA THR A 630 -7.05 39.63 2.80
C THR A 630 -6.76 40.88 3.63
N TRP A 631 -5.51 41.37 3.61
CA TRP A 631 -5.08 42.46 4.48
C TRP A 631 -4.84 43.80 3.77
N GLY A 632 -5.14 43.90 2.47
CA GLY A 632 -5.04 45.16 1.75
C GLY A 632 -5.07 45.00 0.24
N THR A 633 -4.75 46.08 -0.47
CA THR A 633 -4.79 46.14 -1.93
C THR A 633 -3.39 46.48 -2.46
N VAL A 634 -2.95 45.77 -3.50
CA VAL A 634 -1.76 46.17 -4.27
C VAL A 634 -2.24 47.02 -5.43
N PHE A 635 -1.67 48.23 -5.57
CA PHE A 635 -1.84 49.11 -6.72
C PHE A 635 -0.60 49.05 -7.61
N HIS A 636 -0.78 49.13 -8.93
CA HIS A 636 0.30 49.01 -9.90
C HIS A 636 0.22 50.11 -10.97
N THR A 637 1.32 50.85 -11.17
CA THR A 637 1.42 51.97 -12.14
C THR A 637 1.94 51.55 -13.52
N GLY A 638 2.39 50.30 -13.66
CA GLY A 638 3.01 49.76 -14.87
C GLY A 638 4.50 49.49 -14.68
N SER A 639 5.19 50.33 -13.92
CA SER A 639 6.60 50.15 -13.54
C SER A 639 6.81 49.93 -12.03
N GLU A 640 5.88 50.39 -11.20
CA GLU A 640 5.97 50.31 -9.74
C GLU A 640 4.70 49.69 -9.17
N TRP A 641 4.82 49.13 -7.95
CA TRP A 641 3.71 48.63 -7.18
C TRP A 641 3.78 49.16 -5.74
N ALA A 642 2.63 49.26 -5.10
CA ALA A 642 2.55 49.60 -3.68
C ALA A 642 1.40 48.85 -3.01
N PHE A 643 1.65 48.32 -1.81
CA PHE A 643 0.63 47.68 -0.99
C PHE A 643 0.11 48.66 0.05
N VAL A 644 -1.22 48.79 0.13
CA VAL A 644 -1.90 49.62 1.13
C VAL A 644 -2.79 48.72 2.00
N PRO A 645 -2.60 48.67 3.32
CA PRO A 645 -3.42 47.87 4.22
C PRO A 645 -4.89 48.28 4.20
N SER A 646 -5.81 47.32 4.37
CA SER A 646 -7.26 47.58 4.35
C SER A 646 -7.69 48.64 5.38
N ALA A 647 -6.97 48.75 6.50
CA ALA A 647 -7.22 49.75 7.54
C ALA A 647 -6.93 51.20 7.09
N LEU A 648 -6.13 51.41 6.05
CA LEU A 648 -5.80 52.74 5.51
C LEU A 648 -6.58 53.07 4.23
N LEU A 649 -7.22 52.09 3.59
CA LEU A 649 -7.93 52.26 2.32
C LEU A 649 -9.06 53.29 2.39
N PRO A 650 -9.94 53.31 3.41
CA PRO A 650 -11.05 54.29 3.44
C PRO A 650 -10.57 55.74 3.39
N LEU A 651 -9.63 56.12 4.26
CA LEU A 651 -9.05 57.47 4.27
C LEU A 651 -8.34 57.81 2.96
N LEU A 652 -7.65 56.84 2.36
CA LEU A 652 -6.98 57.06 1.08
C LEU A 652 -7.99 57.27 -0.06
N GLN A 653 -9.06 56.47 -0.11
CA GLN A 653 -10.13 56.55 -1.11
C GLN A 653 -10.88 57.88 -1.00
N ASP A 654 -11.23 58.32 0.21
CA ASP A 654 -11.89 59.61 0.47
C ASP A 654 -11.03 60.82 0.01
N ASN A 655 -9.73 60.61 -0.19
CA ASN A 655 -8.78 61.64 -0.61
C ASN A 655 -8.23 61.43 -2.04
N GLY A 656 -8.99 60.73 -2.89
CA GLY A 656 -8.67 60.55 -4.31
C GLY A 656 -7.74 59.37 -4.61
N GLY A 657 -7.61 58.43 -3.67
CA GLY A 657 -6.82 57.22 -3.84
C GLY A 657 -5.30 57.51 -3.89
N VAL A 658 -4.54 56.53 -4.41
CA VAL A 658 -3.08 56.62 -4.56
C VAL A 658 -2.59 57.65 -5.58
N THR A 659 -3.49 58.18 -6.42
CA THR A 659 -3.20 59.29 -7.35
C THR A 659 -3.69 60.64 -6.82
N GLY A 660 -4.36 60.64 -5.66
CA GLY A 660 -4.94 61.81 -5.04
C GLY A 660 -3.95 62.58 -4.16
N ARG A 661 -4.48 63.25 -3.14
CA ARG A 661 -3.75 64.22 -2.32
C ARG A 661 -2.51 63.65 -1.63
N PHE A 662 -2.58 62.40 -1.17
CA PHE A 662 -1.47 61.77 -0.45
C PHE A 662 -0.43 61.13 -1.41
N GLY A 663 -0.82 60.84 -2.64
CA GLY A 663 0.01 60.16 -3.63
C GLY A 663 0.25 58.68 -3.33
N MET A 664 1.26 58.10 -3.97
CA MET A 664 1.67 56.70 -3.73
C MET A 664 2.39 56.55 -2.39
N PRO A 665 2.33 55.36 -1.75
CA PRO A 665 3.20 55.01 -0.63
C PRO A 665 4.68 55.18 -0.99
N THR A 666 5.49 55.65 -0.05
CA THR A 666 6.96 55.76 -0.18
C THR A 666 7.70 54.71 0.65
N GLY A 667 6.98 53.87 1.40
CA GLY A 667 7.54 52.78 2.18
C GLY A 667 6.52 51.69 2.49
N ASP A 668 7.03 50.56 2.99
CA ASP A 668 6.22 49.42 3.42
C ASP A 668 5.32 49.80 4.60
N PRO A 669 4.07 49.31 4.63
CA PRO A 669 3.22 49.51 5.78
C PRO A 669 3.79 48.82 7.02
N GLN A 670 3.66 49.49 8.14
CA GLN A 670 4.21 49.08 9.43
C GLN A 670 3.07 48.78 10.39
N LEU A 671 3.08 47.59 10.99
CA LEU A 671 2.26 47.25 12.14
C LEU A 671 3.11 47.38 13.40
N THR A 672 2.60 48.02 14.43
CA THR A 672 3.27 48.10 15.73
C THR A 672 2.29 47.74 16.84
N SER A 673 2.78 47.16 17.94
CA SER A 673 2.02 46.94 19.18
C SER A 673 2.12 48.12 20.15
N ALA A 674 3.10 49.02 19.94
CA ALA A 674 3.28 50.20 20.75
C ALA A 674 1.99 51.04 20.82
N ASN A 675 1.73 51.60 22.00
CA ASN A 675 0.65 52.57 22.24
C ASN A 675 -0.77 52.07 21.85
N GLY A 676 -1.04 50.77 21.99
CA GLY A 676 -2.38 50.20 21.76
C GLY A 676 -2.61 49.56 20.39
N ARG A 677 -1.53 49.28 19.65
CA ARG A 677 -1.51 48.64 18.32
C ARG A 677 -2.12 49.49 17.19
N GLY A 678 -1.54 49.39 15.99
CA GLY A 678 -2.09 50.01 14.80
C GLY A 678 -1.20 49.86 13.57
N TRP A 679 -1.74 50.26 12.42
CA TRP A 679 -1.03 50.35 11.16
C TRP A 679 -0.59 51.78 10.88
N PHE A 680 0.56 51.97 10.27
CA PHE A 680 0.92 53.25 9.66
C PHE A 680 1.77 53.05 8.42
N GLN A 681 1.72 54.02 7.51
CA GLN A 681 2.47 53.99 6.27
C GLN A 681 2.76 55.40 5.77
N ASP A 682 3.99 55.62 5.33
CA ASP A 682 4.38 56.87 4.71
C ASP A 682 3.95 56.92 3.24
N PHE A 683 3.31 58.02 2.88
CA PHE A 683 2.96 58.40 1.52
C PHE A 683 3.73 59.66 1.14
N LYS A 684 3.77 59.98 -0.16
CA LYS A 684 4.46 61.17 -0.66
C LYS A 684 4.01 62.44 0.07
N GLY A 685 2.69 62.60 0.27
CA GLY A 685 2.10 63.80 0.88
C GLY A 685 1.85 63.74 2.40
N ALA A 686 1.81 62.56 3.01
CA ALA A 686 1.40 62.41 4.41
C ALA A 686 1.89 61.09 5.03
N LEU A 687 1.93 61.04 6.37
CA LEU A 687 1.93 59.79 7.12
C LEU A 687 0.47 59.42 7.41
N LEU A 688 0.02 58.26 6.95
CA LEU A 688 -1.32 57.74 7.26
C LEU A 688 -1.20 56.74 8.41
N THR A 689 -2.07 56.87 9.40
CA THR A 689 -2.12 56.02 10.59
C THR A 689 -3.52 55.46 10.80
N ALA A 690 -3.64 54.20 11.20
CA ALA A 690 -4.88 53.56 11.63
C ALA A 690 -4.63 52.88 12.99
N PRO A 691 -4.88 53.60 14.10
CA PRO A 691 -4.83 53.04 15.44
C PRO A 691 -5.93 51.99 15.60
N TYR A 692 -5.71 50.96 16.42
CA TYR A 692 -6.66 49.87 16.59
C TYR A 692 -8.01 50.39 17.09
N ARG A 693 -9.09 50.04 16.37
CA ARG A 693 -10.48 50.46 16.64
C ARG A 693 -10.69 51.98 16.69
N ARG A 694 -9.85 52.75 16.00
CA ARG A 694 -10.05 54.19 15.80
C ARG A 694 -10.04 54.52 14.30
N GLU A 695 -10.52 55.71 13.98
CA GLU A 695 -10.47 56.22 12.62
C GLU A 695 -9.03 56.40 12.16
N SER A 696 -8.81 56.16 10.87
CA SER A 696 -7.53 56.45 10.25
C SER A 696 -7.34 57.95 10.06
N ILE A 697 -6.15 58.45 10.36
CA ILE A 697 -5.80 59.89 10.33
C ILE A 697 -4.56 60.10 9.46
N ALA A 698 -4.54 61.22 8.73
CA ALA A 698 -3.38 61.65 7.96
C ALA A 698 -2.67 62.82 8.65
N ILE A 699 -1.38 62.66 8.94
CA ILE A 699 -0.51 63.75 9.40
C ILE A 699 0.34 64.22 8.22
N SER A 700 0.27 65.51 7.90
CA SER A 700 0.94 66.09 6.72
C SER A 700 1.69 67.39 7.05
N GLY A 701 2.56 67.82 6.13
CA GLY A 701 3.29 69.09 6.23
C GLY A 701 4.15 69.21 7.49
N GLY A 702 4.16 70.39 8.12
CA GLY A 702 4.95 70.67 9.32
C GLY A 702 4.64 69.74 10.50
N PHE A 703 3.38 69.32 10.66
CA PHE A 703 3.00 68.34 11.67
C PHE A 703 3.64 66.97 11.46
N ARG A 704 3.80 66.53 10.21
CA ARG A 704 4.45 65.23 9.91
C ARG A 704 5.90 65.25 10.37
N SER A 705 6.61 66.35 10.08
CA SER A 705 8.00 66.54 10.48
C SER A 705 8.15 66.61 12.00
N ALA A 706 7.27 67.35 12.67
CA ALA A 706 7.25 67.45 14.13
C ALA A 706 6.95 66.11 14.80
N TYR A 707 5.90 65.41 14.33
CA TYR A 707 5.51 64.11 14.86
C TYR A 707 6.59 63.03 14.64
N ALA A 708 7.32 63.08 13.52
CA ALA A 708 8.46 62.21 13.30
C ALA A 708 9.60 62.47 14.31
N GLN A 709 9.87 63.72 14.69
CA GLN A 709 10.86 64.06 15.73
C GLN A 709 10.45 63.53 17.11
N LEU A 710 9.15 63.39 17.36
CA LEU A 710 8.59 62.78 18.57
C LEU A 710 8.60 61.24 18.55
N GLY A 711 9.15 60.61 17.51
CA GLY A 711 9.19 59.15 17.35
C GLY A 711 7.95 58.54 16.68
N GLY A 712 7.03 59.38 16.19
CA GLY A 712 5.82 58.97 15.50
C GLY A 712 4.93 58.03 16.33
N PRO A 713 4.26 57.04 15.71
CA PRO A 713 3.34 56.14 16.42
C PRO A 713 3.98 55.30 17.51
N ARG A 714 5.30 55.10 17.47
CA ARG A 714 6.07 54.35 18.48
C ARG A 714 6.64 55.25 19.57
N GLY A 715 6.55 56.56 19.41
CA GLY A 715 7.03 57.54 20.37
C GLY A 715 6.20 57.59 21.65
N ALA A 716 6.70 58.34 22.64
CA ALA A 716 6.07 58.48 23.95
C ALA A 716 4.66 59.09 23.88
N TYR A 717 4.37 59.89 22.85
CA TYR A 717 3.09 60.60 22.69
C TYR A 717 2.06 59.84 21.86
N GLY A 718 2.41 58.63 21.39
CA GLY A 718 1.47 57.70 20.79
C GLY A 718 0.82 58.15 19.50
N TRP A 719 -0.35 57.58 19.20
CA TRP A 719 -1.09 57.77 17.96
C TRP A 719 -1.78 59.14 17.88
N PRO A 720 -1.92 59.73 16.69
CA PRO A 720 -2.85 60.84 16.51
C PRO A 720 -4.29 60.41 16.77
N LEU A 721 -5.05 61.32 17.36
CA LEU A 721 -6.45 61.13 17.74
C LEU A 721 -7.39 62.03 16.95
N THR A 722 -6.90 63.15 16.41
CA THR A 722 -7.69 64.08 15.61
C THR A 722 -7.03 64.42 14.28
N ASN A 723 -7.84 64.75 13.28
CA ASN A 723 -7.35 65.47 12.10
C ASN A 723 -6.91 66.87 12.51
N ARG A 724 -6.09 67.52 11.67
CA ARG A 724 -5.65 68.90 11.90
C ARG A 724 -6.85 69.82 12.12
N TYR A 725 -6.90 70.49 13.27
CA TYR A 725 -7.95 71.43 13.64
C TYR A 725 -7.37 72.75 14.12
N ARG A 726 -8.24 73.75 14.36
CA ARG A 726 -7.83 75.02 14.97
C ARG A 726 -8.12 74.95 16.47
N HIS A 727 -7.08 74.95 17.27
CA HIS A 727 -7.20 74.90 18.72
C HIS A 727 -7.75 76.22 19.26
N GLU A 728 -8.83 76.16 20.03
CA GLU A 728 -9.62 77.34 20.38
C GLU A 728 -8.86 78.29 21.31
N ALA A 729 -8.31 77.77 22.42
CA ALA A 729 -7.65 78.61 23.43
C ALA A 729 -6.35 79.25 22.93
N SER A 730 -5.59 78.53 22.09
CA SER A 730 -4.31 79.02 21.55
C SER A 730 -4.46 79.76 20.22
N GLY A 731 -5.52 79.49 19.45
CA GLY A 731 -5.73 80.00 18.10
C GLY A 731 -4.81 79.36 17.04
N MET A 732 -4.00 78.37 17.41
CA MET A 732 -3.03 77.71 16.53
C MET A 732 -3.66 76.54 15.78
N GLN A 733 -2.95 76.02 14.77
CA GLN A 733 -3.31 74.70 14.25
C GLN A 733 -2.83 73.64 15.23
N ALA A 734 -3.60 72.56 15.39
CA ALA A 734 -3.30 71.49 16.32
C ALA A 734 -3.66 70.10 15.77
N VAL A 735 -3.02 69.08 16.34
CA VAL A 735 -3.34 67.66 16.22
C VAL A 735 -3.20 67.05 17.60
N ASP A 736 -4.26 66.41 18.09
CA ASP A 736 -4.20 65.71 19.37
C ASP A 736 -3.55 64.36 19.17
N LEU A 737 -2.64 64.01 20.07
CA LEU A 737 -1.98 62.73 20.19
C LEU A 737 -2.43 62.06 21.49
N GLN A 738 -2.18 60.76 21.64
CA GLN A 738 -2.55 60.03 22.86
C GLN A 738 -1.94 60.61 24.14
N GLY A 739 -0.73 61.17 24.07
CA GLY A 739 -0.03 61.76 25.23
C GLY A 739 0.12 63.28 25.18
N GLY A 740 -0.68 63.98 24.37
CA GLY A 740 -0.67 65.45 24.35
C GLY A 740 -1.07 66.07 23.02
N THR A 741 -1.08 67.40 22.97
CA THR A 741 -1.55 68.18 21.83
C THR A 741 -0.38 68.82 21.10
N LEU A 742 -0.18 68.43 19.85
CA LEU A 742 0.84 68.99 18.98
C LEU A 742 0.31 70.27 18.33
N LEU A 743 0.96 71.40 18.57
CA LEU A 743 0.64 72.72 18.06
C LEU A 743 1.61 73.14 16.95
N HIS A 744 1.13 73.92 15.98
CA HIS A 744 1.96 74.49 14.93
C HIS A 744 1.56 75.94 14.63
N SER A 745 2.53 76.86 14.72
CA SER A 745 2.33 78.30 14.47
C SER A 745 2.37 78.69 12.99
N GLY A 746 2.96 77.83 12.17
CA GLY A 746 3.24 78.07 10.75
C GLY A 746 4.74 78.03 10.46
N SER A 747 5.57 78.44 11.42
CA SER A 747 7.04 78.36 11.35
C SER A 747 7.64 77.42 12.39
N GLU A 748 6.96 77.21 13.52
CA GLU A 748 7.44 76.41 14.65
C GLU A 748 6.36 75.44 15.14
N TRP A 749 6.80 74.37 15.81
CA TRP A 749 5.93 73.42 16.46
C TRP A 749 6.24 73.35 17.96
N ALA A 750 5.24 73.01 18.75
CA ALA A 750 5.38 72.71 20.16
C ALA A 750 4.39 71.62 20.56
N LEU A 751 4.69 70.86 21.60
CA LEU A 751 3.77 69.88 22.17
C LEU A 751 3.33 70.38 23.54
N VAL A 752 2.06 70.25 23.89
CA VAL A 752 1.56 70.42 25.26
C VAL A 752 1.17 69.04 25.77
N GLY A 753 1.61 68.66 26.98
CA GLY A 753 1.24 67.37 27.59
C GLY A 753 -0.27 67.24 27.75
N ASP A 754 -0.80 66.01 27.69
CA ASP A 754 -2.22 65.72 27.84
C ASP A 754 -2.79 66.19 29.18
N ASP A 755 -2.07 65.97 30.28
CA ASP A 755 -2.48 66.48 31.60
C ASP A 755 -2.31 68.01 31.71
N ILE A 756 -1.35 68.58 30.98
CA ILE A 756 -1.04 70.02 31.00
C ILE A 756 -2.04 70.84 30.16
N GLU A 757 -2.52 70.27 29.05
CA GLU A 757 -3.29 70.99 28.04
C GLU A 757 -4.58 71.61 28.62
N PRO A 758 -5.43 70.89 29.37
CA PRO A 758 -6.64 71.45 29.95
C PRO A 758 -6.34 72.63 30.90
N ALA A 759 -5.31 72.48 31.76
CA ALA A 759 -4.89 73.50 32.70
C ALA A 759 -4.32 74.75 31.98
N TRP A 760 -3.51 74.53 30.95
CA TRP A 760 -2.96 75.60 30.12
C TRP A 760 -4.06 76.37 29.40
N SER A 761 -5.02 75.66 28.81
CA SER A 761 -6.17 76.24 28.12
C SER A 761 -7.08 77.02 29.05
N ALA A 762 -7.42 76.46 30.22
CA ALA A 762 -8.23 77.13 31.25
C ALA A 762 -7.59 78.44 31.74
N ARG A 763 -6.26 78.49 31.83
CA ARG A 763 -5.50 79.68 32.24
C ARG A 763 -5.26 80.68 31.11
N GLY A 764 -5.86 80.52 29.93
CA GLY A 764 -5.76 81.46 28.81
C GLY A 764 -4.61 81.17 27.83
N ALA A 765 -4.06 79.95 27.88
CA ALA A 765 -3.09 79.38 26.94
C ALA A 765 -1.93 80.32 26.58
N ILE A 766 -1.71 80.53 25.28
CA ILE A 766 -0.64 81.40 24.76
C ILE A 766 -0.78 82.81 25.32
N ARG A 767 -1.98 83.37 25.50
CA ARG A 767 -2.12 84.77 25.92
C ARG A 767 -1.63 85.01 27.34
N ALA A 768 -1.82 84.06 28.26
CA ALA A 768 -1.41 84.20 29.65
C ALA A 768 -0.06 83.53 29.95
N VAL A 769 0.06 82.23 29.66
CA VAL A 769 1.19 81.39 30.09
C VAL A 769 2.31 81.34 29.04
N GLY A 770 1.97 81.63 27.77
CA GLY A 770 2.94 81.75 26.67
C GLY A 770 3.05 80.50 25.79
N TRP A 771 4.00 80.54 24.85
CA TRP A 771 4.28 79.43 23.93
C TRP A 771 5.04 78.32 24.67
N PRO A 772 4.73 77.02 24.46
CA PRO A 772 5.48 75.95 25.13
C PRO A 772 6.93 75.93 24.63
N THR A 773 7.89 75.88 25.55
CA THR A 773 9.34 75.97 25.24
C THR A 773 10.09 74.67 25.48
N GLY A 774 9.43 73.66 26.03
CA GLY A 774 10.00 72.34 26.30
C GLY A 774 8.91 71.26 26.31
N LEU A 775 9.32 70.00 26.15
CA LEU A 775 8.43 68.85 26.29
C LEU A 775 7.97 68.69 27.75
N PRO A 776 6.76 68.16 28.00
CA PRO A 776 6.31 67.84 29.34
C PRO A 776 7.25 66.81 30.01
N VAL A 777 7.52 67.01 31.29
CA VAL A 777 8.35 66.14 32.12
C VAL A 777 7.44 65.48 33.16
N THR A 778 7.30 64.17 33.08
CA THR A 778 6.61 63.39 34.12
C THR A 778 7.54 63.20 35.32
N THR A 779 7.05 63.50 36.51
CA THR A 779 7.70 63.24 37.80
C THR A 779 6.86 62.27 38.63
N SER A 780 7.27 62.00 39.87
CA SER A 780 6.44 61.25 40.84
C SER A 780 5.15 61.98 41.25
N TYR A 781 5.06 63.29 41.01
CA TYR A 781 3.95 64.17 41.40
C TYR A 781 3.12 64.63 40.18
N GLY A 782 3.22 63.96 39.03
CA GLY A 782 2.46 64.33 37.82
C GLY A 782 3.32 64.96 36.71
N GLN A 783 2.77 65.88 35.92
CA GLN A 783 3.46 66.49 34.78
C GLN A 783 3.87 67.94 35.03
N VAL A 784 5.07 68.31 34.57
CA VAL A 784 5.55 69.70 34.58
C VAL A 784 5.98 70.13 33.19
N GLN A 785 5.59 71.33 32.77
CA GLN A 785 5.96 71.88 31.48
C GLN A 785 6.29 73.37 31.52
N THR A 786 7.36 73.74 30.83
CA THR A 786 7.83 75.12 30.69
C THR A 786 7.22 75.81 29.46
N PHE A 787 6.86 77.07 29.66
CA PHE A 787 6.34 77.98 28.65
C PHE A 787 7.13 79.30 28.68
N SER A 788 6.99 80.10 27.63
CA SER A 788 7.75 81.35 27.47
C SER A 788 7.46 82.40 28.54
N ARG A 789 6.34 82.29 29.28
CA ARG A 789 5.94 83.24 30.34
C ARG A 789 5.53 82.55 31.64
N GLY A 790 5.68 81.23 31.75
CA GLY A 790 5.22 80.46 32.89
C GLY A 790 5.75 79.03 32.90
N LEU A 791 5.58 78.34 34.01
CA LEU A 791 5.70 76.89 34.11
C LEU A 791 4.42 76.37 34.74
N LEU A 792 3.83 75.34 34.15
CA LEU A 792 2.68 74.64 34.70
C LEU A 792 3.11 73.29 35.25
N SER A 793 2.58 72.97 36.42
CA SER A 793 2.69 71.69 37.09
C SER A 793 1.26 71.18 37.29
N VAL A 794 1.00 69.92 36.96
CA VAL A 794 -0.33 69.29 37.10
C VAL A 794 -0.18 67.97 37.83
N GLU A 795 -0.95 67.82 38.91
CA GLU A 795 -1.08 66.61 39.73
C GLU A 795 -2.58 66.37 39.98
N ASP A 796 -3.09 65.18 39.67
CA ASP A 796 -4.50 64.80 39.90
C ASP A 796 -5.54 65.87 39.47
N GLU A 797 -5.36 66.44 38.27
CA GLU A 797 -6.18 67.53 37.67
C GLU A 797 -6.01 68.92 38.32
N GLU A 798 -5.30 69.03 39.44
CA GLU A 798 -4.95 70.32 40.03
C GLU A 798 -3.73 70.92 39.33
N SER A 799 -3.79 72.22 39.03
CA SER A 799 -2.73 72.90 38.29
C SER A 799 -2.12 74.06 39.05
N VAL A 800 -0.78 74.09 39.05
CA VAL A 800 0.04 75.11 39.70
C VAL A 800 0.81 75.89 38.65
N LEU A 801 0.79 77.21 38.76
CA LEU A 801 1.49 78.14 37.86
C LEU A 801 2.63 78.86 38.57
N VAL A 802 3.83 78.75 38.00
CA VAL A 802 5.01 79.54 38.38
C VAL A 802 5.28 80.56 37.28
N TYR A 803 5.33 81.86 37.59
CA TYR A 803 5.46 82.92 36.59
C TYR A 803 6.20 84.16 37.10
N GLY A 804 6.59 85.06 36.19
CA GLY A 804 7.26 86.33 36.52
C GLY A 804 8.63 86.15 37.19
N GLY A 805 8.97 87.02 38.13
CA GLY A 805 10.26 86.95 38.85
C GLY A 805 10.46 85.65 39.64
N LEU A 806 9.36 85.01 40.05
CA LEU A 806 9.38 83.71 40.74
C LEU A 806 9.85 82.59 39.82
N LEU A 807 9.40 82.59 38.56
CA LEU A 807 9.88 81.65 37.55
C LEU A 807 11.38 81.83 37.27
N THR A 808 11.86 83.07 37.20
CA THR A 808 13.28 83.36 37.02
C THR A 808 14.11 82.79 38.18
N ALA A 809 13.67 83.02 39.42
CA ALA A 809 14.32 82.48 40.62
C ALA A 809 14.31 80.95 40.62
N TYR A 810 13.15 80.34 40.40
CA TYR A 810 12.99 78.88 40.32
C TYR A 810 13.88 78.25 39.23
N THR A 811 13.93 78.85 38.04
CA THR A 811 14.76 78.38 36.93
C THR A 811 16.25 78.49 37.26
N SER A 812 16.68 79.57 37.93
CA SER A 812 18.07 79.76 38.37
C SER A 812 18.55 78.68 39.36
N LEU A 813 17.60 78.07 40.09
CA LEU A 813 17.86 76.98 41.04
C LEU A 813 17.80 75.59 40.40
N GLY A 814 17.71 75.51 39.07
CA GLY A 814 17.66 74.26 38.29
C GLY A 814 16.25 73.79 37.91
N GLY A 815 15.21 74.59 38.22
CA GLY A 815 13.81 74.26 37.92
C GLY A 815 13.37 72.94 38.56
N VAL A 816 12.54 72.16 37.85
CA VAL A 816 11.99 70.88 38.37
C VAL A 816 13.04 69.83 38.67
N LYS A 817 14.22 69.91 38.04
CA LYS A 817 15.37 69.04 38.31
C LYS A 817 16.31 69.61 39.38
N GLY A 818 16.02 70.81 39.87
CA GLY A 818 16.80 71.55 40.84
C GLY A 818 16.48 71.19 42.28
N VAL A 819 17.04 71.96 43.21
CA VAL A 819 16.90 71.71 44.66
C VAL A 819 15.46 71.85 45.17
N LEU A 820 14.62 72.63 44.48
CA LEU A 820 13.23 72.86 44.84
C LEU A 820 12.28 71.75 44.36
N GLY A 821 12.62 71.00 43.31
CA GLY A 821 11.71 69.99 42.75
C GLY A 821 10.43 70.58 42.15
N GLN A 822 9.35 69.80 42.10
CA GLN A 822 8.06 70.20 41.49
C GLN A 822 7.32 71.25 42.34
N PRO A 823 6.68 72.27 41.73
CA PRO A 823 5.78 73.19 42.44
C PRO A 823 4.52 72.47 42.91
N LEU A 824 4.13 72.69 44.17
CA LEU A 824 3.01 72.01 44.82
C LEU A 824 1.77 72.88 44.93
N ASP A 825 1.92 74.20 45.06
CA ASP A 825 0.79 75.14 45.22
C ASP A 825 0.96 76.40 44.39
N ASP A 826 -0.14 77.07 44.03
CA ASP A 826 -0.09 78.42 43.46
C ASP A 826 0.50 79.43 44.46
N ARG A 827 1.11 80.51 43.96
CA ARG A 827 1.65 81.58 44.80
C ARG A 827 0.58 82.12 45.76
N PHE A 828 0.86 82.10 47.05
CA PHE A 828 0.00 82.61 48.12
C PHE A 828 0.71 83.67 48.96
N TYR A 829 -0.06 84.45 49.72
CA TYR A 829 0.51 85.35 50.73
C TYR A 829 0.62 84.61 52.05
N ASP A 830 1.84 84.31 52.47
CA ASP A 830 2.14 83.68 53.74
C ASP A 830 1.98 84.72 54.85
N ARG A 831 0.84 84.66 55.54
CA ARG A 831 0.48 85.61 56.60
C ARG A 831 1.38 85.48 57.82
N VAL A 832 1.95 84.31 58.05
CA VAL A 832 2.83 84.04 59.19
C VAL A 832 4.21 84.62 58.92
N ASN A 833 4.68 84.46 57.67
CA ASN A 833 5.97 84.97 57.25
C ASN A 833 5.93 86.39 56.65
N SER A 834 4.78 87.08 56.63
CA SER A 834 4.58 88.40 56.02
C SER A 834 5.18 88.55 54.61
N ALA A 835 5.16 87.49 53.82
CA ALA A 835 5.81 87.43 52.51
C ALA A 835 4.91 86.72 51.49
N TRP A 836 5.09 87.02 50.21
CA TRP A 836 4.55 86.14 49.18
C TRP A 836 5.39 84.86 49.12
N ALA A 837 4.75 83.72 48.99
CA ALA A 837 5.37 82.42 49.02
C ALA A 837 4.85 81.51 47.90
N GLN A 838 5.67 80.54 47.52
CA GLN A 838 5.22 79.38 46.77
C GLN A 838 5.95 78.13 47.26
N ASP A 839 5.18 77.05 47.42
CA ASP A 839 5.67 75.76 47.91
C ASP A 839 6.08 74.82 46.78
N PHE A 840 7.17 74.11 47.04
CA PHE A 840 7.76 73.11 46.14
C PHE A 840 8.16 71.88 46.96
N ALA A 841 8.29 70.73 46.31
CA ALA A 841 8.62 69.46 46.97
C ALA A 841 9.91 69.50 47.81
N GLY A 842 10.87 70.36 47.44
CA GLY A 842 12.15 70.55 48.11
C GLY A 842 12.28 71.82 48.95
N GLY A 843 11.18 72.53 49.24
CA GLY A 843 11.16 73.73 50.09
C GLY A 843 10.33 74.88 49.53
N ARG A 844 10.49 76.09 50.07
CA ARG A 844 9.67 77.26 49.75
C ARG A 844 10.50 78.37 49.12
N ILE A 845 9.94 79.14 48.18
CA ILE A 845 10.49 80.47 47.84
C ILE A 845 9.66 81.54 48.54
N LEU A 846 10.32 82.40 49.32
CA LEU A 846 9.72 83.63 49.87
C LEU A 846 10.12 84.83 49.00
N HIS A 847 9.20 85.78 48.79
CA HIS A 847 9.46 86.98 47.99
C HIS A 847 8.61 88.21 48.38
N ASP A 848 9.14 89.40 48.09
CA ASP A 848 8.43 90.69 48.22
C ASP A 848 8.07 91.33 46.87
N GLY A 849 8.41 90.64 45.77
CA GLY A 849 8.26 91.14 44.39
C GLY A 849 9.55 91.71 43.80
N THR A 850 10.58 91.94 44.61
CA THR A 850 11.93 92.33 44.17
C THR A 850 13.00 91.32 44.60
N ARG A 851 12.88 90.77 45.80
CA ARG A 851 13.74 89.70 46.35
C ARG A 851 13.02 88.37 46.27
N TYR A 852 13.70 87.33 45.80
CA TYR A 852 13.18 85.95 45.70
C TYR A 852 14.22 85.00 46.30
N THR A 853 13.92 84.41 47.45
CA THR A 853 14.90 83.61 48.18
C THR A 853 14.37 82.23 48.51
N TYR A 854 15.15 81.20 48.17
CA TYR A 854 14.88 79.81 48.51
C TYR A 854 15.15 79.55 49.98
N VAL A 855 14.20 78.87 50.62
CA VAL A 855 14.27 78.40 52.00
C VAL A 855 14.06 76.88 52.02
N PRO A 856 15.08 76.10 52.49
CA PRO A 856 14.95 74.67 52.72
C PRO A 856 13.81 74.30 53.68
N PRO A 857 13.14 73.15 53.50
CA PRO A 857 11.99 72.74 54.29
C PRO A 857 12.32 72.63 55.78
N GLU A 858 13.53 72.20 56.11
CA GLU A 858 13.99 72.07 57.49
C GLU A 858 14.10 73.41 58.24
N PHE A 859 14.02 74.56 57.57
CA PHE A 859 14.02 75.87 58.22
C PHE A 859 12.64 76.53 58.30
N LEU A 860 11.61 75.97 57.65
CA LEU A 860 10.30 76.65 57.54
C LEU A 860 9.64 76.85 58.91
N ASP A 861 9.56 75.80 59.72
CA ASP A 861 8.95 75.86 61.05
C ASP A 861 9.70 76.83 61.98
N ALA A 862 11.03 76.84 61.92
CA ALA A 862 11.86 77.73 62.75
C ALA A 862 11.70 79.22 62.37
N ILE A 863 11.47 79.51 61.08
CA ILE A 863 11.21 80.89 60.64
C ILE A 863 9.83 81.34 61.14
N GLU A 864 8.84 80.46 61.09
CA GLU A 864 7.49 80.69 61.62
C GLU A 864 7.51 80.95 63.13
N GLU A 865 8.20 80.11 63.92
CA GLU A 865 8.34 80.30 65.38
C GLU A 865 9.01 81.63 65.75
N LEU A 866 9.91 82.13 64.91
CA LEU A 866 10.65 83.38 65.12
C LEU A 866 9.95 84.62 64.56
N GLY A 867 8.68 84.48 64.14
CA GLY A 867 7.81 85.58 63.73
C GLY A 867 7.95 86.00 62.27
N GLY A 868 8.46 85.13 61.40
CA GLY A 868 8.54 85.38 59.97
C GLY A 868 9.62 86.37 59.54
N VAL A 869 9.49 86.95 58.34
CA VAL A 869 10.46 87.94 57.81
C VAL A 869 10.37 89.29 58.51
N ASP A 870 9.28 89.56 59.22
CA ASP A 870 9.12 90.76 60.07
C ASP A 870 9.60 90.52 61.51
N GLY A 871 9.95 89.27 61.84
CA GLY A 871 10.40 88.83 63.16
C GLY A 871 11.91 89.00 63.38
N ALA A 872 12.44 88.29 64.38
CA ALA A 872 13.84 88.44 64.80
C ALA A 872 14.87 88.02 63.74
N LEU A 873 14.48 87.18 62.78
CA LEU A 873 15.34 86.72 61.68
C LEU A 873 15.49 87.75 60.56
N GLY A 874 14.45 88.53 60.23
CA GLY A 874 14.43 89.38 59.04
C GLY A 874 14.36 88.60 57.71
N TRP A 875 14.57 89.28 56.57
CA TRP A 875 14.53 88.60 55.26
C TRP A 875 15.71 87.62 55.08
N PRO A 876 15.50 86.49 54.37
CA PRO A 876 16.61 85.64 53.95
C PRO A 876 17.59 86.40 53.06
N ALA A 877 18.87 86.44 53.46
CA ALA A 877 19.90 87.30 52.88
C ALA A 877 20.65 86.68 51.68
N GLY A 878 20.29 85.46 51.27
CA GLY A 878 20.91 84.74 50.14
C GLY A 878 20.48 83.27 50.08
N ALA A 879 21.04 82.50 49.15
CA ALA A 879 20.79 81.06 49.08
C ALA A 879 21.41 80.30 50.27
N PRO A 880 20.85 79.14 50.67
CA PRO A 880 21.44 78.30 51.70
C PRO A 880 22.84 77.83 51.27
N SER A 881 23.77 77.83 52.21
CA SER A 881 25.18 77.51 51.98
C SER A 881 25.61 76.35 52.88
N ARG A 882 26.60 75.57 52.43
CA ARG A 882 27.23 74.58 53.32
C ARG A 882 28.13 75.28 54.32
N TYR A 883 28.00 74.92 55.59
CA TYR A 883 28.84 75.39 56.68
C TYR A 883 29.35 74.18 57.47
N GLY A 884 30.51 73.65 57.07
CA GLY A 884 30.99 72.35 57.54
C GLY A 884 30.07 71.21 57.10
N SER A 885 29.59 70.41 58.06
CA SER A 885 28.58 69.35 57.86
C SER A 885 27.13 69.83 57.99
N ALA A 886 26.92 71.11 58.30
CA ALA A 886 25.62 71.73 58.46
C ALA A 886 25.18 72.50 57.19
N VAL A 887 23.88 72.61 57.00
CA VAL A 887 23.28 73.59 56.09
C VAL A 887 23.07 74.88 56.89
N ARG A 888 23.45 76.02 56.30
CA ARG A 888 23.25 77.34 56.89
C ARG A 888 22.45 78.23 55.96
N GLN A 889 21.37 78.79 56.47
CA GLN A 889 20.61 79.85 55.82
C GLN A 889 20.88 81.18 56.55
N GLN A 890 21.37 82.18 55.82
CA GLN A 890 21.59 83.53 56.36
C GLN A 890 20.34 84.38 56.20
N PHE A 891 20.08 85.21 57.20
CA PHE A 891 19.02 86.20 57.24
C PHE A 891 19.59 87.56 57.68
N GLU A 892 18.82 88.63 57.53
CA GLU A 892 19.24 89.99 57.90
C GLU A 892 19.55 90.15 59.39
N GLY A 893 18.82 89.44 60.25
CA GLY A 893 18.91 89.46 61.72
C GLY A 893 19.69 88.29 62.34
N GLY A 894 20.20 87.34 61.54
CA GLY A 894 21.02 86.22 62.04
C GLY A 894 21.19 85.07 61.06
N SER A 895 21.46 83.86 61.54
CA SER A 895 21.58 82.66 60.70
C SER A 895 20.91 81.46 61.35
N LEU A 896 20.24 80.64 60.55
CA LEU A 896 19.76 79.32 60.94
C LEU A 896 20.75 78.26 60.48
N TYR A 897 20.99 77.26 61.33
CA TYR A 897 21.87 76.14 61.09
C TYR A 897 21.15 74.84 61.37
N VAL A 898 21.39 73.82 60.54
CA VAL A 898 20.91 72.46 60.76
C VAL A 898 21.99 71.46 60.38
N ALA A 899 22.39 70.61 61.32
CA ALA A 899 23.40 69.59 61.11
C ALA A 899 22.75 68.19 61.14
N LYS A 900 22.99 67.38 60.10
CA LYS A 900 22.52 65.98 60.10
C LYS A 900 23.10 65.15 61.25
N ALA A 901 24.22 65.58 61.85
CA ALA A 901 24.90 64.87 62.93
C ALA A 901 24.25 65.05 64.32
N THR A 902 23.36 66.04 64.51
CA THR A 902 22.72 66.37 65.81
C THR A 902 21.24 66.00 65.86
N GLY A 903 20.78 65.08 65.01
CA GLY A 903 19.36 64.68 64.98
C GLY A 903 18.44 65.67 64.24
N GLY A 904 18.99 66.67 63.55
CA GLY A 904 18.21 67.60 62.72
C GLY A 904 17.66 68.83 63.43
N GLU A 905 18.09 69.10 64.67
CA GLU A 905 17.66 70.31 65.40
C GLU A 905 18.18 71.59 64.72
N VAL A 906 17.27 72.54 64.51
CA VAL A 906 17.54 73.84 63.89
C VAL A 906 17.97 74.82 64.97
N VAL A 907 19.14 75.42 64.80
CA VAL A 907 19.71 76.39 65.76
C VAL A 907 19.72 77.77 65.14
N PHE A 908 19.08 78.73 65.83
CA PHE A 908 19.16 80.14 65.50
C PHE A 908 20.34 80.81 66.19
N THR A 909 21.16 81.52 65.42
CA THR A 909 22.23 82.40 65.94
C THR A 909 21.93 83.84 65.52
N PRO A 910 21.53 84.73 66.44
CA PRO A 910 21.30 86.14 66.13
C PRO A 910 22.59 86.84 65.69
N ARG A 911 22.45 87.90 64.90
CA ARG A 911 23.57 88.66 64.31
C ARG A 911 24.30 89.57 65.29
#